data_AF-A0A8T4IKU3-F1
#
_entry.id   AF-A0A8T4IKU3-F1
#
_cell.length_a   1.000
_cell.length_b   1.000
_cell.length_c   1.000
_cell.angle_alpha   90.00
_cell.angle_beta   90.00
_cell.angle_gamma   90.00
#
_symmetry.space_group_name_H-M   'P 1'
#
loop_
_entity.id
_entity.type
_entity.pdbx_description
1 polymer ?
#
loop_
_entity_poly.entity_id
_entity_poly.type
_entity_poly.pdbx_seq_one_letter_code
_entity_poly.pdbx_strand_id
1 'polypeptide(L)'
;MKKSLRYFRSRTVRRLIGDLPIDLAEAEVTDPLGLLRSKVPAALGSVRKWEQGKPAPMRRAWFHIPSCAISSRETSSTGERPFHFAKNITWARSAAQFDRYGTQKGGPESGLQRERPAAEFDGYTRNHGGGERSRPDMITSLSPDDAVRVKQWDAIEAEEAKYRKTTEAGSGRINIRFERDPEFLIEVARRNDCPAGLRDVILAEAARVETGSTLSQHLAKIGVPWINEDAASAFKWLKQLPGFEKWRDDKKPPAKLSKGRRASTVFAADLELPTELDRRGRLAVLAGLDTFVQGQAPKTDAERAGPRDFIPLMLVLHEPDALNDARNQHAHLQHSLRRARWGDDGELVFAQNKSRGLTRIGYPMALRCEAARLINIELERLRVEYRLSPASYAKLGINVRAQRKLETNATVLSRAGDVPPPDLYNAAEGWQRKFDAAARHRDLARDELDRRDGKVRTRIAGLDEQNIPALQDARSRARSDAEEAIDLRYEAEQISLFAEMAKSRAARTARYAPEYAAKVCAKARGKTFLADCWSKRGREAEDYLQRIDVELNEEREAIEERLVRAEELEAQATQRYQALIKRVADLQPETEIARVPTPGPVARPDLGPHQILDLVSSAPLLLSQEGKRYVVRAEDDPEGLLNDKPLPADQRRVEGIFKAQQRELAQLRAYLAKRGEKELTDLIDPKAHDWLSRCAVKWSHTPTWQRLIETRRIERSRQIRRKMITEAQKEEMATDLAAELPQVLPERPRTLADLSQELLDRYGVILGSPDMARGPEQGDQDKLQKKRPKPVRSLPAPVDPAPAQAFSSEELALFALEERLRKRERDRRRKEMIEALAARAGDERFVTPLAARLLRKLAEGWDPEKIDSRKPITGPSLDQRDAAEIEVLKQHPIFAERMKLAQAKDPQLLKLIVDDDAPVEGANLSGRVPSRYGRLDFGHQHASGHAPEVKHPSAWAEPILAAAERGELAVSFDVGPFGLHDDRLLYKSDYNYVGLLYPESQTRLEVVARIQREEKRALLRRIARGDLKIEARIERQPMSDENDVRVSAKNGNEEERAVIERHRGDTLFYRACRHAQGAGKGVKPLQHSDAAVRALLNARGEKNVASAVLLRLGREVAERLTDIAPLEPRDQQYLQDLLRPQTSLENIGRLRRGRQWAIPTEPGRGW
;
A
#
# COMPACT_ATOMS: atom_id res chain seq x y z
N MET A 1 31.03 35.76 0.92
CA MET A 1 30.63 34.50 1.60
C MET A 1 30.05 33.55 0.56
N LYS A 2 30.62 32.35 0.35
CA LYS A 2 30.04 31.35 -0.56
C LYS A 2 28.64 30.96 -0.07
N LYS A 3 27.62 31.09 -0.93
CA LYS A 3 26.23 30.75 -0.58
C LYS A 3 26.07 29.22 -0.57
N SER A 4 25.82 28.64 0.61
CA SER A 4 25.72 27.18 0.78
C SER A 4 24.37 26.61 0.32
N LEU A 5 24.28 25.31 0.08
CA LEU A 5 23.00 24.64 -0.20
C LEU A 5 21.95 24.86 0.92
N ARG A 6 22.41 24.98 2.18
CA ARG A 6 21.53 25.32 3.33
C ARG A 6 20.88 26.69 3.17
N TYR A 7 21.58 27.67 2.59
CA TYR A 7 21.03 29.00 2.30
C TYR A 7 19.85 28.91 1.32
N PHE A 8 20.01 28.18 0.20
CA PHE A 8 18.95 28.01 -0.80
C PHE A 8 17.75 27.20 -0.28
N ARG A 9 18.00 26.20 0.57
CA ARG A 9 16.93 25.50 1.30
C ARG A 9 16.11 26.46 2.16
N SER A 10 16.77 27.33 2.93
CA SER A 10 16.08 28.32 3.77
C SER A 10 15.26 29.32 2.93
N ARG A 11 15.80 29.82 1.81
CA ARG A 11 15.05 30.69 0.87
C ARG A 11 13.81 29.99 0.34
N THR A 12 13.94 28.73 -0.07
CA THR A 12 12.81 27.93 -0.57
C THR A 12 11.72 27.79 0.48
N VAL A 13 12.08 27.45 1.72
CA VAL A 13 11.13 27.37 2.84
C VAL A 13 10.44 28.71 3.08
N ARG A 14 11.19 29.82 3.11
CA ARG A 14 10.64 31.18 3.27
C ARG A 14 9.63 31.54 2.18
N ARG A 15 9.88 31.14 0.93
CA ARG A 15 8.93 31.34 -0.15
C ARG A 15 7.66 30.51 0.07
N LEU A 16 7.79 29.23 0.41
CA LEU A 16 6.65 28.32 0.63
C LEU A 16 5.67 28.82 1.71
N ILE A 17 6.18 29.50 2.73
CA ILE A 17 5.38 30.09 3.82
C ILE A 17 4.91 31.51 3.54
N GLY A 18 5.35 32.15 2.44
CA GLY A 18 5.05 33.56 2.16
C GLY A 18 3.55 33.86 2.05
N ASP A 19 2.74 32.87 1.65
CA ASP A 19 1.29 32.99 1.59
C ASP A 19 0.59 32.72 2.95
N LEU A 20 1.31 32.21 3.95
CA LEU A 20 0.79 31.78 5.26
C LEU A 20 0.99 32.87 6.33
N PRO A 21 0.23 32.85 7.45
CA PRO A 21 0.37 33.87 8.49
C PRO A 21 1.77 33.87 9.15
N ILE A 22 2.19 35.06 9.62
CA ILE A 22 3.57 35.42 10.04
C ILE A 22 4.08 34.55 11.21
N ASP A 23 3.19 34.06 12.07
CA ASP A 23 3.47 33.19 13.21
C ASP A 23 4.06 31.81 12.82
N LEU A 24 3.88 31.38 11.58
CA LEU A 24 4.50 30.17 11.03
C LEU A 24 5.91 30.40 10.48
N ALA A 25 6.29 31.66 10.21
CA ALA A 25 7.53 32.00 9.54
C ALA A 25 8.77 31.88 10.41
N GLU A 26 8.60 31.94 11.72
CA GLU A 26 9.68 31.87 12.70
C GLU A 26 9.96 30.43 13.17
N ALA A 27 9.10 29.45 12.86
CA ALA A 27 9.11 28.16 13.55
C ALA A 27 10.01 27.06 12.96
N GLU A 28 10.32 27.03 11.65
CA GLU A 28 11.02 25.85 11.06
C GLU A 28 11.95 26.23 9.89
N VAL A 29 13.24 26.42 10.18
CA VAL A 29 14.28 26.52 9.14
C VAL A 29 14.79 25.11 8.80
N THR A 30 13.99 24.34 8.04
CA THR A 30 14.36 23.29 7.04
C THR A 30 13.17 22.38 6.76
N ASP A 31 12.43 22.56 5.65
CA ASP A 31 11.54 21.49 5.18
C ASP A 31 11.43 21.30 3.66
N PRO A 32 12.49 20.81 3.00
CA PRO A 32 12.49 20.47 1.59
C PRO A 32 11.95 19.06 1.32
N LEU A 33 10.81 18.66 1.92
CA LEU A 33 9.74 17.81 1.33
C LEU A 33 8.83 17.04 2.31
N GLY A 34 8.82 17.43 3.57
CA GLY A 34 7.65 17.36 4.45
C GLY A 34 6.67 18.53 4.30
N LEU A 35 7.04 19.60 3.56
CA LEU A 35 6.28 20.83 3.25
C LEU A 35 5.30 21.30 4.35
N LEU A 36 5.75 21.27 5.61
CA LEU A 36 5.06 21.69 6.84
C LEU A 36 3.80 20.87 7.17
N ARG A 37 4.06 19.61 7.56
CA ARG A 37 3.09 18.64 8.09
C ARG A 37 2.15 19.28 9.12
N SER A 38 0.86 18.94 8.99
CA SER A 38 -0.34 19.47 9.66
C SER A 38 -0.60 20.98 9.55
N LYS A 39 0.41 21.85 9.59
CA LYS A 39 0.25 23.32 9.61
C LYS A 39 -0.24 23.91 8.29
N VAL A 40 0.36 23.55 7.15
CA VAL A 40 -0.11 23.97 5.81
C VAL A 40 -1.50 23.40 5.51
N PRO A 41 -1.77 22.08 5.69
CA PRO A 41 -3.13 21.55 5.57
C PRO A 41 -4.15 22.23 6.49
N ALA A 42 -3.78 22.58 7.73
CA ALA A 42 -4.65 23.25 8.68
C ALA A 42 -4.95 24.71 8.29
N ALA A 43 -3.93 25.47 7.86
CA ALA A 43 -4.07 26.84 7.38
C ALA A 43 -4.86 26.91 6.07
N LEU A 44 -4.60 26.00 5.12
CA LEU A 44 -5.42 25.86 3.92
C LEU A 44 -6.86 25.45 4.28
N GLY A 45 -7.03 24.61 5.30
CA GLY A 45 -8.33 24.16 5.81
C GLY A 45 -9.15 25.31 6.41
N SER A 46 -8.54 26.24 7.15
CA SER A 46 -9.25 27.40 7.71
C SER A 46 -9.67 28.38 6.62
N VAL A 47 -8.79 28.70 5.68
CA VAL A 47 -9.12 29.60 4.56
C VAL A 47 -10.16 28.98 3.62
N ARG A 48 -10.11 27.67 3.38
CA ARG A 48 -11.08 26.96 2.53
C ARG A 48 -12.54 27.11 2.95
N LYS A 49 -12.81 27.23 4.25
CA LYS A 49 -14.17 27.46 4.77
C LYS A 49 -14.72 28.79 4.28
N TRP A 50 -13.90 29.84 4.27
CA TRP A 50 -14.27 31.19 3.79
C TRP A 50 -14.34 31.28 2.26
N GLU A 51 -13.65 30.38 1.56
CA GLU A 51 -13.66 30.29 0.11
C GLU A 51 -14.73 29.33 -0.43
N GLN A 52 -15.55 28.71 0.44
CA GLN A 52 -16.60 27.77 0.04
C GLN A 52 -17.75 28.51 -0.66
N GLY A 53 -18.25 27.97 -1.77
CA GLY A 53 -19.31 28.60 -2.58
C GLY A 53 -18.82 29.61 -3.63
N LYS A 54 -17.57 30.07 -3.56
CA LYS A 54 -16.98 30.91 -4.62
C LYS A 54 -16.63 30.07 -5.86
N PRO A 55 -16.79 30.60 -7.09
CA PRO A 55 -16.27 29.99 -8.30
C PRO A 55 -14.75 29.76 -8.22
N ALA A 56 -14.26 28.67 -8.82
CA ALA A 56 -12.84 28.30 -8.79
C ALA A 56 -11.84 29.45 -9.08
N PRO A 57 -12.00 30.26 -10.17
CA PRO A 57 -11.05 31.34 -10.46
C PRO A 57 -11.12 32.51 -9.49
N MET A 58 -12.18 32.62 -8.69
CA MET A 58 -12.35 33.69 -7.69
C MET A 58 -11.81 33.30 -6.32
N ARG A 59 -11.41 32.04 -6.12
CA ARG A 59 -10.82 31.60 -4.85
C ARG A 59 -9.43 32.15 -4.68
N ARG A 60 -8.95 32.32 -3.44
CA ARG A 60 -7.55 32.69 -3.22
C ARG A 60 -6.60 31.67 -3.88
N ALA A 61 -5.68 32.15 -4.73
CA ALA A 61 -4.58 31.34 -5.27
C ALA A 61 -3.40 31.30 -4.30
N TRP A 62 -2.67 30.19 -4.35
CA TRP A 62 -1.57 29.86 -3.45
C TRP A 62 -0.32 29.51 -4.24
N PHE A 63 0.16 30.45 -5.06
CA PHE A 63 1.22 30.19 -6.04
C PHE A 63 2.56 29.82 -5.39
N HIS A 64 2.80 30.25 -4.15
CA HIS A 64 4.00 29.88 -3.42
C HIS A 64 4.02 28.40 -3.00
N ILE A 65 2.86 27.72 -2.95
CA ILE A 65 2.78 26.28 -2.63
C ILE A 65 2.93 25.47 -3.93
N PRO A 66 3.89 24.53 -4.03
CA PRO A 66 4.17 23.82 -5.26
C PRO A 66 3.01 22.92 -5.67
N SER A 67 2.82 22.77 -6.98
CA SER A 67 1.95 21.76 -7.55
C SER A 67 2.72 20.47 -7.79
N CYS A 68 2.02 19.35 -8.01
CA CYS A 68 2.72 18.11 -8.34
C CYS A 68 3.62 18.28 -9.56
N ALA A 69 4.89 17.86 -9.43
CA ALA A 69 5.77 17.69 -10.58
C ALA A 69 5.05 16.86 -11.65
N ILE A 70 5.21 17.25 -12.91
CA ILE A 70 4.67 16.51 -14.04
C ILE A 70 5.25 15.10 -13.96
N SER A 71 4.45 14.10 -13.60
CA SER A 71 4.94 12.72 -13.56
C SER A 71 4.95 12.18 -14.98
N SER A 72 6.14 11.96 -15.52
CA SER A 72 6.31 11.01 -16.62
C SER A 72 5.85 9.63 -16.13
N ARG A 73 5.23 8.85 -17.02
CA ARG A 73 4.93 7.43 -16.74
C ARG A 73 6.27 6.74 -16.52
N GLU A 74 6.56 6.40 -15.27
CA GLU A 74 7.81 5.76 -14.88
C GLU A 74 7.99 4.47 -15.68
N THR A 75 9.20 4.26 -16.20
CA THR A 75 9.57 3.04 -16.91
C THR A 75 10.29 2.13 -15.93
N SER A 76 9.90 0.86 -15.88
CA SER A 76 10.63 -0.15 -15.10
C SER A 76 12.04 -0.34 -15.69
N SER A 77 12.91 -1.00 -14.92
CA SER A 77 14.22 -1.43 -15.43
C SER A 77 14.13 -2.44 -16.59
N THR A 78 12.94 -2.98 -16.87
CA THR A 78 12.65 -3.88 -17.98
C THR A 78 12.04 -3.17 -19.20
N GLY A 79 11.95 -1.83 -19.20
CA GLY A 79 11.35 -1.07 -20.30
C GLY A 79 9.81 -1.05 -20.27
N GLU A 80 9.17 -1.49 -19.18
CA GLU A 80 7.71 -1.54 -19.08
C GLU A 80 7.15 -0.31 -18.38
N ARG A 81 6.01 0.22 -18.86
CA ARG A 81 5.30 1.35 -18.29
C ARG A 81 3.90 0.92 -17.83
N PRO A 82 3.39 1.42 -16.69
CA PRO A 82 1.99 1.30 -16.40
C PRO A 82 1.17 2.26 -17.27
N PHE A 83 -0.12 1.96 -17.43
CA PHE A 83 -1.05 2.80 -18.19
C PHE A 83 -2.38 2.96 -17.46
N HIS A 84 -3.10 4.03 -17.81
CA HIS A 84 -4.42 4.32 -17.26
C HIS A 84 -5.49 3.46 -17.94
N PHE A 85 -6.20 2.70 -17.12
CA PHE A 85 -7.42 1.99 -17.50
C PHE A 85 -8.24 1.89 -16.23
N ALA A 86 -9.38 2.59 -16.17
CA ALA A 86 -10.23 2.63 -15.00
C ALA A 86 -11.68 2.27 -15.35
N LYS A 87 -12.36 1.63 -14.40
CA LYS A 87 -13.80 1.41 -14.49
C LYS A 87 -14.49 2.71 -14.06
N ASN A 88 -15.35 3.25 -14.89
CA ASN A 88 -16.21 4.36 -14.53
C ASN A 88 -17.36 3.85 -13.66
N ILE A 89 -17.59 4.50 -12.52
CA ILE A 89 -18.74 4.21 -11.69
C ILE A 89 -19.92 5.03 -12.24
N THR A 90 -21.01 4.36 -12.60
CA THR A 90 -22.16 4.90 -13.38
C THR A 90 -22.80 6.18 -12.80
N TRP A 91 -22.69 6.41 -11.48
CA TRP A 91 -23.19 7.64 -10.83
C TRP A 91 -22.22 8.84 -10.91
N ALA A 92 -20.95 8.62 -11.20
CA ALA A 92 -19.88 9.64 -11.20
C ALA A 92 -19.32 9.87 -12.60
N ARG A 93 -20.17 10.29 -13.56
CA ARG A 93 -19.74 10.69 -14.91
C ARG A 93 -18.86 11.94 -14.86
N SER A 94 -17.59 11.69 -14.58
CA SER A 94 -16.66 12.59 -13.90
C SER A 94 -16.27 13.82 -14.72
N ALA A 95 -16.27 13.72 -16.05
CA ALA A 95 -15.80 14.83 -16.89
C ALA A 95 -16.93 15.75 -17.41
N ALA A 96 -18.19 15.30 -17.45
CA ALA A 96 -19.32 16.23 -17.57
C ALA A 96 -19.50 17.09 -16.30
N GLN A 97 -19.22 16.52 -15.12
CA GLN A 97 -19.16 17.30 -13.87
C GLN A 97 -17.97 18.26 -13.84
N PHE A 98 -16.85 17.90 -14.50
CA PHE A 98 -15.64 18.73 -14.61
C PHE A 98 -15.93 20.02 -15.36
N ASP A 99 -16.56 19.85 -16.51
CA ASP A 99 -16.96 20.97 -17.35
C ASP A 99 -18.03 21.82 -16.66
N ARG A 100 -18.99 21.22 -15.94
CA ARG A 100 -19.97 21.99 -15.16
C ARG A 100 -19.32 22.84 -14.09
N TYR A 101 -18.42 22.28 -13.28
CA TYR A 101 -17.78 23.03 -12.19
C TYR A 101 -16.85 24.15 -12.70
N GLY A 102 -16.18 23.94 -13.84
CA GLY A 102 -15.37 24.98 -14.48
C GLY A 102 -16.18 26.07 -15.20
N THR A 103 -17.44 25.78 -15.60
CA THR A 103 -18.26 26.64 -16.47
C THR A 103 -19.58 27.16 -15.88
N GLN A 104 -19.90 26.88 -14.61
CA GLN A 104 -21.14 27.34 -13.95
C GLN A 104 -20.84 27.98 -12.58
N LYS A 105 -21.71 28.91 -12.11
CA LYS A 105 -21.65 29.44 -10.73
C LYS A 105 -22.06 28.32 -9.77
N GLY A 106 -21.15 27.90 -8.89
CA GLY A 106 -21.34 26.75 -8.02
C GLY A 106 -22.45 26.94 -6.98
N GLY A 107 -23.49 26.13 -7.03
CA GLY A 107 -24.41 25.88 -5.92
C GLY A 107 -24.25 24.44 -5.42
N PRO A 108 -24.54 24.16 -4.13
CA PRO A 108 -24.44 22.83 -3.53
C PRO A 108 -25.69 22.01 -3.90
N GLU A 109 -25.89 21.69 -5.17
CA GLU A 109 -26.84 20.63 -5.51
C GLU A 109 -26.24 19.27 -5.16
N SER A 110 -26.32 18.95 -3.87
CA SER A 110 -26.14 17.63 -3.27
C SER A 110 -27.46 16.88 -3.21
N GLY A 111 -28.32 17.05 -4.21
CA GLY A 111 -29.47 16.17 -4.40
C GLY A 111 -28.97 14.77 -4.72
N LEU A 112 -29.48 13.76 -3.98
CA LEU A 112 -29.29 12.32 -4.19
C LEU A 112 -28.82 12.01 -5.62
N GLN A 113 -27.53 11.66 -5.75
CA GLN A 113 -26.86 11.41 -7.03
C GLN A 113 -27.60 10.28 -7.76
N ARG A 114 -28.52 10.65 -8.66
CA ARG A 114 -29.13 9.71 -9.60
C ARG A 114 -28.03 9.23 -10.55
N GLU A 115 -27.97 7.91 -10.77
CA GLU A 115 -27.19 7.38 -11.90
C GLU A 115 -27.65 8.12 -13.16
N ARG A 116 -26.71 8.68 -13.91
CA ARG A 116 -27.07 9.27 -15.20
C ARG A 116 -27.39 8.11 -16.15
N PRO A 117 -28.45 8.19 -16.99
CA PRO A 117 -28.86 7.13 -17.93
C PRO A 117 -27.81 6.83 -18.98
N ALA A 118 -27.56 5.59 -19.39
CA ALA A 118 -26.58 5.19 -20.42
C ALA A 118 -26.58 6.09 -21.67
N ALA A 119 -27.76 6.56 -22.09
CA ALA A 119 -27.98 7.56 -23.13
C ALA A 119 -27.24 8.90 -22.91
N GLU A 120 -27.26 9.44 -21.69
CA GLU A 120 -26.55 10.68 -21.35
C GLU A 120 -25.01 10.53 -21.45
N PHE A 121 -24.46 9.30 -21.35
CA PHE A 121 -23.01 9.08 -21.44
C PHE A 121 -22.57 9.10 -22.89
N ASP A 122 -23.33 8.45 -23.76
CA ASP A 122 -23.16 8.49 -25.22
C ASP A 122 -23.09 9.93 -25.73
N GLY A 123 -24.13 10.73 -25.45
CA GLY A 123 -24.16 12.14 -25.84
C GLY A 123 -23.02 12.97 -25.24
N TYR A 124 -22.54 12.63 -24.05
CA TYR A 124 -21.37 13.27 -23.46
C TYR A 124 -20.07 12.89 -24.19
N THR A 125 -19.79 11.60 -24.37
CA THR A 125 -18.53 11.12 -24.96
C THR A 125 -18.35 11.56 -26.41
N ARG A 126 -19.44 11.77 -27.14
CA ARG A 126 -19.40 12.30 -28.51
C ARG A 126 -19.00 13.77 -28.58
N ASN A 127 -19.45 14.57 -27.60
CA ASN A 127 -19.17 16.01 -27.53
C ASN A 127 -17.94 16.30 -26.66
N HIS A 128 -17.16 15.27 -26.32
CA HIS A 128 -15.98 15.39 -25.48
C HIS A 128 -14.71 15.27 -26.31
N GLY A 129 -13.76 16.19 -26.12
CA GLY A 129 -12.51 16.25 -26.88
C GLY A 129 -12.63 16.95 -28.24
N GLY A 130 -11.52 17.53 -28.72
CA GLY A 130 -11.42 18.19 -30.02
C GLY A 130 -12.08 19.57 -30.13
N GLY A 131 -11.81 20.28 -31.23
CA GLY A 131 -12.51 21.53 -31.59
C GLY A 131 -13.90 21.25 -32.19
N GLU A 132 -14.73 22.28 -32.37
CA GLU A 132 -16.13 22.18 -32.88
C GLU A 132 -16.33 21.39 -34.19
N ARG A 133 -15.25 21.02 -34.89
CA ARG A 133 -15.26 20.39 -36.22
C ARG A 133 -14.77 18.94 -36.28
N SER A 134 -14.25 18.34 -35.21
CA SER A 134 -13.76 16.95 -35.24
C SER A 134 -14.76 15.99 -34.58
N ARG A 135 -15.49 15.18 -35.37
CA ARG A 135 -16.25 14.06 -34.81
C ARG A 135 -15.26 13.02 -34.25
N PRO A 136 -15.48 12.51 -33.01
CA PRO A 136 -14.60 11.48 -32.46
C PRO A 136 -14.73 10.17 -33.24
N ASP A 137 -13.62 9.42 -33.32
CA ASP A 137 -13.63 8.08 -33.91
C ASP A 137 -14.44 7.15 -32.99
N MET A 138 -15.44 6.44 -33.53
CA MET A 138 -16.32 5.58 -32.74
C MET A 138 -16.47 4.19 -33.36
N ILE A 139 -16.43 3.16 -32.51
CA ILE A 139 -16.87 1.80 -32.84
C ILE A 139 -18.07 1.48 -31.97
N THR A 140 -19.20 1.13 -32.58
CA THR A 140 -20.39 0.74 -31.84
C THR A 140 -21.07 -0.45 -32.51
N SER A 141 -21.70 -1.29 -31.70
CA SER A 141 -22.59 -2.36 -32.18
C SER A 141 -24.06 -1.91 -32.20
N LEU A 142 -24.33 -0.65 -31.86
CA LEU A 142 -25.65 -0.02 -31.90
C LEU A 142 -25.77 0.86 -33.16
N SER A 143 -26.88 1.57 -33.31
CA SER A 143 -27.06 2.47 -34.45
C SER A 143 -25.96 3.55 -34.50
N PRO A 144 -25.39 3.84 -35.67
CA PRO A 144 -24.50 4.99 -35.85
C PRO A 144 -25.25 6.33 -35.68
N ASP A 145 -26.56 6.36 -35.91
CA ASP A 145 -27.41 7.54 -35.67
C ASP A 145 -27.57 7.81 -34.16
N ASP A 146 -27.32 9.06 -33.75
CA ASP A 146 -27.33 9.46 -32.34
C ASP A 146 -28.70 9.35 -31.69
N ALA A 147 -29.74 9.85 -32.36
CA ALA A 147 -31.08 9.88 -31.81
C ALA A 147 -31.62 8.45 -31.64
N VAL A 148 -31.28 7.57 -32.60
CA VAL A 148 -31.62 6.15 -32.53
C VAL A 148 -30.81 5.44 -31.45
N ARG A 149 -29.50 5.66 -31.37
CA ARG A 149 -28.63 5.02 -30.37
C ARG A 149 -28.96 5.41 -28.94
N VAL A 150 -29.33 6.68 -28.71
CA VAL A 150 -29.84 7.15 -27.42
C VAL A 150 -31.08 6.35 -26.99
N LYS A 151 -32.06 6.20 -27.89
CA LYS A 151 -33.26 5.38 -27.62
C LYS A 151 -32.92 3.91 -27.37
N GLN A 152 -31.92 3.37 -28.07
CA GLN A 152 -31.44 2.00 -27.87
C GLN A 152 -30.77 1.83 -26.49
N TRP A 153 -30.00 2.82 -26.03
CA TRP A 153 -29.49 2.83 -24.66
C TRP A 153 -30.61 2.91 -23.62
N ASP A 154 -31.63 3.73 -23.85
CA ASP A 154 -32.82 3.80 -22.97
C ASP A 154 -33.56 2.46 -22.93
N ALA A 155 -33.68 1.76 -24.07
CA ALA A 155 -34.28 0.42 -24.15
C ALA A 155 -33.47 -0.63 -23.38
N ILE A 156 -32.14 -0.60 -23.47
CA ILE A 156 -31.24 -1.46 -22.68
C ILE A 156 -31.48 -1.24 -21.18
N GLU A 157 -31.60 0.02 -20.75
CA GLU A 157 -31.84 0.34 -19.34
C GLU A 157 -33.24 -0.04 -18.88
N ALA A 158 -34.25 0.19 -19.72
CA ALA A 158 -35.63 -0.19 -19.45
C ALA A 158 -35.77 -1.70 -19.31
N GLU A 159 -35.14 -2.49 -20.17
CA GLU A 159 -35.12 -3.95 -20.06
C GLU A 159 -34.46 -4.41 -18.76
N GLU A 160 -33.28 -3.88 -18.43
CA GLU A 160 -32.64 -4.16 -17.16
C GLU A 160 -33.51 -3.76 -15.96
N ALA A 161 -34.36 -2.74 -16.11
CA ALA A 161 -35.33 -2.33 -15.12
C ALA A 161 -36.53 -3.28 -14.98
N LYS A 162 -36.95 -4.00 -16.03
CA LYS A 162 -38.01 -5.04 -15.93
C LYS A 162 -37.63 -6.16 -14.97
N TYR A 163 -36.35 -6.53 -14.92
CA TYR A 163 -35.83 -7.50 -13.96
C TYR A 163 -35.62 -6.91 -12.55
N ARG A 164 -35.93 -5.63 -12.33
CA ARG A 164 -35.92 -4.97 -11.02
C ARG A 164 -37.33 -5.00 -10.44
N LYS A 165 -37.68 -6.06 -9.72
CA LYS A 165 -38.95 -6.13 -8.98
C LYS A 165 -39.05 -5.17 -7.78
N THR A 166 -38.00 -4.38 -7.51
CA THR A 166 -38.02 -3.29 -6.53
C THR A 166 -37.31 -2.05 -7.08
N THR A 167 -37.98 -0.90 -6.98
CA THR A 167 -37.38 0.43 -7.17
C THR A 167 -36.25 0.71 -6.16
N GLU A 168 -36.19 -0.08 -5.08
CA GLU A 168 -35.03 -0.20 -4.19
C GLU A 168 -34.26 -1.52 -4.40
N ALA A 169 -33.07 -1.41 -5.01
CA ALA A 169 -31.91 -2.30 -4.88
C ALA A 169 -32.17 -3.82 -4.66
N GLY A 170 -32.44 -4.55 -5.75
CA GLY A 170 -32.25 -6.01 -5.92
C GLY A 170 -33.16 -6.95 -5.10
N SER A 171 -33.23 -8.24 -5.50
CA SER A 171 -33.90 -9.28 -4.72
C SER A 171 -33.31 -9.33 -3.30
N GLY A 172 -34.18 -9.43 -2.29
CA GLY A 172 -33.75 -9.50 -0.89
C GLY A 172 -32.74 -10.63 -0.70
N ARG A 173 -31.81 -10.47 0.24
CA ARG A 173 -30.89 -11.54 0.61
C ARG A 173 -30.82 -11.73 2.11
N ILE A 174 -30.87 -12.98 2.56
CA ILE A 174 -30.59 -13.38 3.93
C ILE A 174 -29.14 -13.82 3.99
N ASN A 175 -28.31 -13.14 4.78
CA ASN A 175 -26.94 -13.60 5.03
C ASN A 175 -26.94 -14.50 6.26
N ILE A 176 -26.56 -15.76 6.06
CA ILE A 176 -26.49 -16.80 7.08
C ILE A 176 -25.08 -16.83 7.69
N ARG A 177 -25.02 -16.80 9.02
CA ARG A 177 -23.79 -16.92 9.80
C ARG A 177 -23.91 -18.18 10.62
N PHE A 178 -23.70 -19.31 9.96
CA PHE A 178 -23.97 -20.62 10.55
C PHE A 178 -23.27 -20.81 11.89
N GLU A 179 -21.99 -20.45 11.98
CA GLU A 179 -21.15 -20.54 13.18
C GLU A 179 -21.64 -19.69 14.39
N ARG A 180 -22.63 -18.80 14.21
CA ARG A 180 -23.18 -18.00 15.31
C ARG A 180 -24.23 -18.73 16.14
N ASP A 181 -25.02 -19.57 15.48
CA ASP A 181 -26.02 -20.39 16.14
C ASP A 181 -26.32 -21.64 15.28
N PRO A 182 -25.38 -22.60 15.26
CA PRO A 182 -25.50 -23.81 14.43
C PRO A 182 -26.75 -24.61 14.77
N GLU A 183 -27.06 -24.75 16.06
CA GLU A 183 -28.20 -25.52 16.55
C GLU A 183 -29.52 -24.93 16.07
N PHE A 184 -29.75 -23.63 16.27
CA PHE A 184 -30.94 -22.94 15.77
C PHE A 184 -31.09 -23.07 14.25
N LEU A 185 -30.01 -22.87 13.48
CA LEU A 185 -30.11 -22.91 12.02
C LEU A 185 -30.38 -24.34 11.50
N ILE A 186 -29.80 -25.36 12.13
CA ILE A 186 -30.12 -26.76 11.83
C ILE A 186 -31.59 -27.07 12.15
N GLU A 187 -32.12 -26.58 13.27
CA GLU A 187 -33.54 -26.70 13.59
C GLU A 187 -34.42 -25.99 12.55
N VAL A 188 -34.06 -24.78 12.12
CA VAL A 188 -34.73 -24.05 11.03
C VAL A 188 -34.76 -24.88 9.74
N ALA A 189 -33.65 -25.51 9.37
CA ALA A 189 -33.55 -26.31 8.16
C ALA A 189 -34.42 -27.59 8.22
N ARG A 190 -34.60 -28.18 9.42
CA ARG A 190 -35.42 -29.39 9.64
C ARG A 190 -36.92 -29.15 9.55
N ARG A 191 -37.38 -27.91 9.63
CA ARG A 191 -38.82 -27.62 9.56
C ARG A 191 -39.35 -27.77 8.13
N ASN A 192 -40.55 -28.34 8.01
CA ASN A 192 -41.21 -28.57 6.71
C ASN A 192 -41.57 -27.28 5.98
N ASP A 193 -41.83 -26.19 6.72
CA ASP A 193 -42.16 -24.85 6.23
C ASP A 193 -40.93 -24.00 5.85
N CYS A 194 -39.71 -24.52 5.98
CA CYS A 194 -38.49 -23.83 5.55
C CYS A 194 -38.39 -23.76 4.02
N PRO A 195 -38.15 -22.57 3.42
CA PRO A 195 -37.95 -22.45 1.97
C PRO A 195 -36.79 -23.34 1.49
N ALA A 196 -37.01 -24.14 0.45
CA ALA A 196 -36.06 -25.15 -0.01
C ALA A 196 -34.65 -24.58 -0.28
N GLY A 197 -34.54 -23.44 -0.98
CA GLY A 197 -33.25 -22.82 -1.24
C GLY A 197 -32.55 -22.25 0.01
N LEU A 198 -33.32 -21.86 1.04
CA LEU A 198 -32.74 -21.44 2.32
C LEU A 198 -32.24 -22.65 3.11
N ARG A 199 -33.02 -23.74 3.12
CA ARG A 199 -32.63 -25.03 3.69
C ARG A 199 -31.33 -25.53 3.07
N ASP A 200 -31.20 -25.48 1.75
CA ASP A 200 -29.99 -25.92 1.04
C ASP A 200 -28.75 -25.12 1.46
N VAL A 201 -28.87 -23.79 1.59
CA VAL A 201 -27.75 -22.93 2.03
C VAL A 201 -27.35 -23.24 3.47
N ILE A 202 -28.31 -23.47 4.36
CA ILE A 202 -28.03 -23.81 5.76
C ILE A 202 -27.34 -25.18 5.86
N LEU A 203 -27.84 -26.18 5.15
CA LEU A 203 -27.25 -27.53 5.14
C LEU A 203 -25.85 -27.54 4.49
N ALA A 204 -25.64 -26.75 3.44
CA ALA A 204 -24.32 -26.59 2.83
C ALA A 204 -23.32 -25.92 3.80
N GLU A 205 -23.75 -24.92 4.57
CA GLU A 205 -22.92 -24.32 5.60
C GLU A 205 -22.65 -25.26 6.78
N ALA A 206 -23.61 -26.11 7.13
CA ALA A 206 -23.40 -27.16 8.14
C ALA A 206 -22.30 -28.15 7.70
N ALA A 207 -22.39 -28.66 6.47
CA ALA A 207 -21.39 -29.55 5.90
C ALA A 207 -20.01 -28.86 5.75
N ARG A 208 -19.97 -27.56 5.45
CA ARG A 208 -18.72 -26.79 5.42
C ARG A 208 -18.05 -26.73 6.79
N VAL A 209 -18.83 -26.47 7.84
CA VAL A 209 -18.30 -26.40 9.22
C VAL A 209 -17.85 -27.77 9.70
N GLU A 210 -18.61 -28.82 9.39
CA GLU A 210 -18.24 -30.21 9.70
C GLU A 210 -16.94 -30.64 8.99
N THR A 211 -16.69 -30.17 7.76
CA THR A 211 -15.46 -30.45 7.01
C THR A 211 -14.29 -29.51 7.35
N GLY A 212 -14.45 -28.58 8.30
CA GLY A 212 -13.39 -27.65 8.72
C GLY A 212 -12.98 -26.60 7.67
N SER A 213 -13.78 -26.43 6.62
CA SER A 213 -13.49 -25.51 5.51
C SER A 213 -13.69 -24.06 5.94
N THR A 214 -12.66 -23.20 5.79
CA THR A 214 -12.74 -21.79 6.21
C THR A 214 -13.39 -20.88 5.18
N LEU A 215 -14.16 -19.89 5.65
CA LEU A 215 -14.70 -18.82 4.80
C LEU A 215 -13.65 -17.73 4.52
N SER A 216 -13.77 -17.07 3.36
CA SER A 216 -13.01 -15.84 3.10
C SER A 216 -13.29 -14.76 4.15
N GLN A 217 -12.31 -13.88 4.42
CA GLN A 217 -12.46 -12.78 5.40
C GLN A 217 -13.73 -11.94 5.19
N HIS A 218 -14.14 -11.77 3.93
CA HIS A 218 -15.38 -11.07 3.61
C HIS A 218 -16.60 -11.86 4.08
N LEU A 219 -16.74 -13.13 3.66
CA LEU A 219 -17.89 -13.98 4.00
C LEU A 219 -17.97 -14.29 5.50
N ALA A 220 -16.83 -14.47 6.18
CA ALA A 220 -16.79 -14.60 7.64
C ALA A 220 -17.35 -13.36 8.37
N LYS A 221 -17.15 -12.16 7.79
CA LYS A 221 -17.65 -10.90 8.35
C LYS A 221 -19.15 -10.68 8.07
N ILE A 222 -19.61 -11.02 6.86
CA ILE A 222 -20.96 -10.64 6.41
C ILE A 222 -21.98 -11.79 6.52
N GLY A 223 -21.56 -13.05 6.41
CA GLY A 223 -22.39 -14.25 6.27
C GLY A 223 -22.49 -14.73 4.82
N VAL A 224 -22.85 -16.00 4.64
CA VAL A 224 -23.10 -16.64 3.35
C VAL A 224 -24.50 -16.27 2.85
N PRO A 225 -24.65 -15.68 1.66
CA PRO A 225 -25.91 -15.13 1.22
C PRO A 225 -26.82 -16.20 0.59
N TRP A 226 -28.07 -16.29 1.04
CA TRP A 226 -29.18 -16.81 0.27
C TRP A 226 -29.92 -15.64 -0.39
N ILE A 227 -29.98 -15.64 -1.73
CA ILE A 227 -30.57 -14.56 -2.53
C ILE A 227 -31.83 -15.12 -3.19
N ASN A 228 -32.99 -14.58 -2.83
CA ASN A 228 -34.27 -15.04 -3.35
C ASN A 228 -35.32 -13.91 -3.26
N GLU A 229 -36.34 -13.93 -4.13
CA GLU A 229 -37.45 -12.97 -4.08
C GLU A 229 -38.22 -13.07 -2.74
N ASP A 230 -38.33 -14.29 -2.18
CA ASP A 230 -39.03 -14.55 -0.92
C ASP A 230 -38.20 -14.23 0.33
N ALA A 231 -36.97 -13.69 0.18
CA ALA A 231 -36.04 -13.49 1.30
C ALA A 231 -36.61 -12.59 2.41
N ALA A 232 -37.43 -11.59 2.09
CA ALA A 232 -38.06 -10.73 3.09
C ALA A 232 -39.13 -11.49 3.90
N SER A 233 -39.99 -12.24 3.21
CA SER A 233 -41.03 -13.07 3.82
C SER A 233 -40.43 -14.21 4.65
N ALA A 234 -39.44 -14.90 4.09
CA ALA A 234 -38.68 -15.94 4.78
C ALA A 234 -37.92 -15.39 6.01
N PHE A 235 -37.39 -14.17 5.95
CA PHE A 235 -36.76 -13.57 7.12
C PHE A 235 -37.79 -13.19 8.20
N LYS A 236 -38.98 -12.70 7.80
CA LYS A 236 -40.08 -12.43 8.75
C LYS A 236 -40.54 -13.71 9.45
N TRP A 237 -40.70 -14.80 8.71
CA TRP A 237 -40.96 -16.13 9.25
C TRP A 237 -39.85 -16.57 10.21
N LEU A 238 -38.58 -16.45 9.82
CA LEU A 238 -37.44 -16.83 10.64
C LEU A 238 -37.37 -16.05 11.97
N LYS A 239 -37.77 -14.76 11.99
CA LYS A 239 -37.84 -13.94 13.21
C LYS A 239 -38.95 -14.35 14.19
N GLN A 240 -39.93 -15.12 13.72
CA GLN A 240 -41.06 -15.61 14.52
C GLN A 240 -40.81 -17.01 15.08
N LEU A 241 -39.70 -17.66 14.69
CA LEU A 241 -39.35 -18.98 15.20
C LEU A 241 -38.80 -18.89 16.62
N PRO A 242 -39.20 -19.82 17.51
CA PRO A 242 -38.60 -19.93 18.85
C PRO A 242 -37.08 -20.07 18.77
N GLY A 243 -36.37 -19.31 19.60
CA GLY A 243 -34.91 -19.28 19.62
C GLY A 243 -34.30 -18.11 18.85
N PHE A 244 -35.05 -17.45 17.96
CA PHE A 244 -34.56 -16.21 17.32
C PHE A 244 -34.70 -14.98 18.22
N GLU A 245 -35.52 -15.03 19.28
CA GLU A 245 -35.77 -13.92 20.20
C GLU A 245 -34.49 -13.39 20.85
N LYS A 246 -33.55 -14.30 21.18
CA LYS A 246 -32.26 -13.97 21.80
C LYS A 246 -31.33 -13.14 20.92
N TRP A 247 -31.66 -13.00 19.62
CA TRP A 247 -30.87 -12.27 18.63
C TRP A 247 -31.51 -10.96 18.15
N ARG A 248 -32.68 -10.56 18.68
CA ARG A 248 -33.44 -9.39 18.18
C ARG A 248 -32.63 -8.09 18.22
N ASP A 249 -31.82 -7.90 19.25
CA ASP A 249 -31.03 -6.68 19.47
C ASP A 249 -29.53 -6.86 19.14
N ASP A 250 -29.13 -8.04 18.65
CA ASP A 250 -27.74 -8.27 18.24
C ASP A 250 -27.47 -7.55 16.91
N LYS A 251 -26.37 -6.79 16.86
CA LYS A 251 -25.88 -6.16 15.61
C LYS A 251 -25.44 -7.20 14.56
N LYS A 252 -25.29 -8.47 14.96
CA LYS A 252 -24.72 -9.58 14.20
C LYS A 252 -25.46 -10.92 14.42
N PRO A 253 -26.77 -10.99 14.16
CA PRO A 253 -27.58 -12.20 14.35
C PRO A 253 -27.13 -13.35 13.42
N PRO A 254 -27.53 -14.61 13.70
CA PRO A 254 -27.22 -15.78 12.86
C PRO A 254 -27.83 -15.70 11.45
N ALA A 255 -28.90 -14.92 11.27
CA ALA A 255 -29.45 -14.58 9.97
C ALA A 255 -29.73 -13.08 9.90
N LYS A 256 -29.34 -12.42 8.81
CA LYS A 256 -29.61 -10.98 8.60
C LYS A 256 -30.14 -10.71 7.20
N LEU A 257 -31.34 -10.14 7.12
CA LEU A 257 -31.86 -9.55 5.89
C LEU A 257 -31.03 -8.32 5.51
N SER A 258 -30.68 -8.24 4.23
CA SER A 258 -30.06 -7.06 3.66
C SER A 258 -30.64 -6.78 2.28
N LYS A 259 -30.59 -5.50 1.88
CA LYS A 259 -30.97 -5.09 0.54
C LYS A 259 -30.13 -5.86 -0.49
N GLY A 260 -30.76 -6.23 -1.60
CA GLY A 260 -30.04 -6.76 -2.76
C GLY A 260 -29.07 -5.71 -3.29
N ARG A 261 -28.08 -6.13 -4.10
CA ARG A 261 -27.27 -5.15 -4.85
C ARG A 261 -28.12 -4.64 -6.01
N ARG A 262 -28.10 -3.32 -6.28
CA ARG A 262 -28.63 -2.78 -7.56
C ARG A 262 -27.93 -3.49 -8.71
N ALA A 263 -28.70 -4.00 -9.67
CA ALA A 263 -28.14 -4.60 -10.87
C ALA A 263 -27.46 -3.50 -11.70
N SER A 264 -26.13 -3.61 -11.90
CA SER A 264 -25.39 -2.79 -12.87
C SER A 264 -26.08 -2.94 -14.23
N THR A 265 -26.58 -1.83 -14.79
CA THR A 265 -27.25 -1.79 -16.09
C THR A 265 -26.25 -2.01 -17.23
N VAL A 266 -25.13 -1.28 -17.16
CA VAL A 266 -24.03 -1.33 -18.13
C VAL A 266 -22.67 -1.40 -17.41
N PHE A 267 -21.62 -1.76 -18.14
CA PHE A 267 -20.22 -1.56 -17.76
C PHE A 267 -19.66 -0.37 -18.53
N ALA A 268 -18.97 0.54 -17.84
CA ALA A 268 -18.28 1.67 -18.45
C ALA A 268 -16.84 1.78 -17.96
N ALA A 269 -15.93 2.24 -18.84
CA ALA A 269 -14.52 2.42 -18.55
C ALA A 269 -13.89 3.54 -19.38
N ASP A 270 -12.71 3.99 -18.96
CA ASP A 270 -11.85 4.96 -19.63
C ASP A 270 -10.41 4.42 -19.74
N LEU A 271 -9.76 4.71 -20.86
CA LEU A 271 -8.43 4.23 -21.25
C LEU A 271 -7.64 5.39 -21.89
N GLU A 272 -6.37 5.52 -21.52
CA GLU A 272 -5.42 6.41 -22.21
C GLU A 272 -4.59 5.63 -23.23
N LEU A 273 -4.62 6.06 -24.49
CA LEU A 273 -3.79 5.52 -25.56
C LEU A 273 -2.51 6.36 -25.73
N PRO A 274 -1.32 5.73 -25.91
CA PRO A 274 -0.07 6.45 -26.17
C PRO A 274 -0.14 7.30 -27.44
N THR A 275 0.46 8.50 -27.42
CA THR A 275 0.60 9.37 -28.61
C THR A 275 1.37 8.74 -29.75
N GLU A 276 2.28 7.82 -29.43
CA GLU A 276 3.13 7.15 -30.40
C GLU A 276 2.32 6.23 -31.32
N LEU A 277 1.09 5.84 -30.93
CA LEU A 277 0.19 5.12 -31.81
C LEU A 277 -0.31 6.04 -32.92
N ASP A 278 -0.13 5.64 -34.18
CA ASP A 278 -0.79 6.26 -35.32
C ASP A 278 -2.33 6.03 -35.28
N ARG A 279 -3.11 6.79 -36.07
CA ARG A 279 -4.58 6.63 -36.12
C ARG A 279 -4.99 5.18 -36.40
N ARG A 280 -4.24 4.53 -37.26
CA ARG A 280 -4.41 3.14 -37.68
C ARG A 280 -4.32 2.17 -36.48
N GLY A 281 -3.26 2.26 -35.69
CA GLY A 281 -3.07 1.43 -34.49
C GLY A 281 -4.12 1.71 -33.42
N ARG A 282 -4.56 2.96 -33.26
CA ARG A 282 -5.63 3.30 -32.32
C ARG A 282 -6.96 2.61 -32.67
N LEU A 283 -7.36 2.66 -33.94
CA LEU A 283 -8.58 1.98 -34.41
C LEU A 283 -8.48 0.45 -34.27
N ALA A 284 -7.31 -0.14 -34.54
CA ALA A 284 -7.08 -1.57 -34.35
C ALA A 284 -7.23 -2.01 -32.89
N VAL A 285 -6.73 -1.19 -31.94
CA VAL A 285 -6.93 -1.43 -30.50
C VAL A 285 -8.42 -1.41 -30.15
N LEU A 286 -9.19 -0.44 -30.63
CA LEU A 286 -10.63 -0.37 -30.37
C LEU A 286 -11.38 -1.58 -30.97
N ALA A 287 -11.09 -1.96 -32.21
CA ALA A 287 -11.71 -3.11 -32.87
C ALA A 287 -11.35 -4.43 -32.17
N GLY A 288 -10.12 -4.56 -31.68
CA GLY A 288 -9.69 -5.69 -30.85
C GLY A 288 -10.44 -5.76 -29.52
N LEU A 289 -10.68 -4.61 -28.87
CA LEU A 289 -11.50 -4.54 -27.65
C LEU A 289 -12.95 -4.91 -27.90
N ASP A 290 -13.57 -4.43 -29.00
CA ASP A 290 -14.91 -4.88 -29.41
C ASP A 290 -14.92 -6.41 -29.57
N THR A 291 -14.01 -6.95 -30.37
CA THR A 291 -13.87 -8.40 -30.61
C THR A 291 -13.77 -9.18 -29.29
N PHE A 292 -12.97 -8.70 -28.34
CA PHE A 292 -12.83 -9.32 -27.02
C PHE A 292 -14.13 -9.30 -26.22
N VAL A 293 -14.86 -8.17 -26.20
CA VAL A 293 -16.13 -8.03 -25.49
C VAL A 293 -17.21 -8.92 -26.12
N GLN A 294 -17.33 -8.90 -27.45
CA GLN A 294 -18.24 -9.79 -28.18
C GLN A 294 -17.91 -11.27 -27.90
N GLY A 295 -16.62 -11.62 -27.81
CA GLY A 295 -16.13 -12.95 -27.47
C GLY A 295 -16.40 -13.42 -26.03
N GLN A 296 -16.90 -12.55 -25.13
CA GLN A 296 -17.32 -12.97 -23.78
C GLN A 296 -18.73 -13.58 -23.76
N ALA A 297 -19.46 -13.53 -24.87
CA ALA A 297 -20.69 -14.27 -25.05
C ALA A 297 -20.37 -15.76 -25.35
N PRO A 298 -20.97 -16.73 -24.63
CA PRO A 298 -20.87 -18.12 -25.05
C PRO A 298 -21.46 -18.28 -26.45
N LYS A 299 -20.76 -19.01 -27.32
CA LYS A 299 -21.27 -19.47 -28.63
C LYS A 299 -21.76 -20.91 -28.44
N THR A 300 -23.05 -21.14 -28.49
CA THR A 300 -23.60 -22.50 -28.66
C THR A 300 -23.58 -22.85 -30.15
N ASP A 301 -23.55 -24.14 -30.48
CA ASP A 301 -23.46 -24.57 -31.89
C ASP A 301 -24.70 -24.18 -32.72
N ALA A 302 -25.86 -23.98 -32.08
CA ALA A 302 -27.08 -23.44 -32.69
C ALA A 302 -27.00 -21.92 -32.98
N GLU A 303 -26.16 -21.17 -32.26
CA GLU A 303 -25.99 -19.71 -32.43
C GLU A 303 -25.05 -19.34 -33.58
N ARG A 304 -24.45 -20.31 -34.27
CA ARG A 304 -23.69 -20.07 -35.52
C ARG A 304 -24.59 -19.87 -36.75
N ALA A 305 -25.86 -20.29 -36.68
CA ALA A 305 -26.80 -20.29 -37.81
C ALA A 305 -27.93 -19.24 -37.72
N GLY A 306 -28.15 -18.59 -36.57
CA GLY A 306 -29.21 -17.59 -36.36
C GLY A 306 -28.76 -16.12 -36.48
N PRO A 307 -29.70 -15.13 -36.38
CA PRO A 307 -29.36 -13.71 -36.37
C PRO A 307 -28.36 -13.42 -35.24
N ARG A 308 -27.26 -12.75 -35.59
CA ARG A 308 -26.08 -12.61 -34.71
C ARG A 308 -26.44 -11.86 -33.42
N ASP A 309 -26.60 -12.60 -32.33
CA ASP A 309 -26.56 -12.06 -30.96
C ASP A 309 -25.25 -11.29 -30.77
N PHE A 310 -25.33 -10.06 -30.27
CA PHE A 310 -24.17 -9.23 -29.96
C PHE A 310 -24.31 -8.63 -28.56
N ILE A 311 -23.21 -8.15 -27.99
CA ILE A 311 -23.20 -7.32 -26.80
C ILE A 311 -23.30 -5.86 -27.24
N PRO A 312 -24.39 -5.14 -26.91
CA PRO A 312 -24.46 -3.69 -27.12
C PRO A 312 -23.23 -2.99 -26.55
N LEU A 313 -22.45 -2.35 -27.41
CA LEU A 313 -21.17 -1.73 -27.08
C LEU A 313 -21.00 -0.41 -27.84
N MET A 314 -20.30 0.52 -27.20
CA MET A 314 -19.82 1.77 -27.76
C MET A 314 -18.41 2.04 -27.23
N LEU A 315 -17.51 2.34 -28.15
CA LEU A 315 -16.12 2.74 -27.94
C LEU A 315 -15.92 4.08 -28.64
N VAL A 316 -15.60 5.13 -27.89
CA VAL A 316 -15.39 6.48 -28.43
C VAL A 316 -13.97 6.92 -28.15
N LEU A 317 -13.24 7.32 -29.19
CA LEU A 317 -11.90 7.86 -29.12
C LEU A 317 -11.93 9.33 -29.52
N HIS A 318 -11.38 10.18 -28.66
CA HIS A 318 -11.23 11.59 -28.96
C HIS A 318 -9.84 12.09 -28.61
N GLU A 319 -9.46 13.17 -29.26
CA GLU A 319 -8.26 13.91 -28.91
C GLU A 319 -8.42 14.55 -27.52
N PRO A 320 -7.32 14.70 -26.76
CA PRO A 320 -7.36 15.46 -25.53
C PRO A 320 -7.79 16.90 -25.86
N ASP A 321 -8.76 17.45 -25.13
CA ASP A 321 -9.05 18.88 -25.23
C ASP A 321 -7.88 19.69 -24.62
N ALA A 322 -7.90 21.02 -24.77
CA ALA A 322 -6.86 21.89 -24.22
C ALA A 322 -6.75 21.82 -22.68
N LEU A 323 -7.75 21.22 -22.02
CA LEU A 323 -7.79 20.93 -20.61
C LEU A 323 -7.25 19.52 -20.27
N ASN A 324 -6.64 18.78 -21.18
CA ASN A 324 -6.03 17.48 -20.91
C ASN A 324 -4.55 17.46 -21.31
N ASP A 325 -3.83 16.38 -20.95
CA ASP A 325 -2.45 16.21 -21.41
C ASP A 325 -2.48 15.89 -22.91
N ALA A 326 -1.89 16.77 -23.73
CA ALA A 326 -1.84 16.61 -25.19
C ALA A 326 -1.15 15.31 -25.63
N ARG A 327 -0.42 14.64 -24.72
CA ARG A 327 0.30 13.39 -24.98
C ARG A 327 -0.54 12.12 -24.81
N ASN A 328 -1.84 12.23 -24.48
CA ASN A 328 -2.70 11.07 -24.28
C ASN A 328 -4.00 11.22 -25.10
N GLN A 329 -4.27 10.30 -26.03
CA GLN A 329 -5.61 10.17 -26.60
C GLN A 329 -6.52 9.40 -25.64
N HIS A 330 -7.78 9.82 -25.53
CA HIS A 330 -8.72 9.30 -24.55
C HIS A 330 -9.74 8.40 -25.23
N ALA A 331 -9.87 7.16 -24.75
CA ALA A 331 -10.87 6.21 -25.19
C ALA A 331 -11.88 5.93 -24.07
N HIS A 332 -13.15 6.03 -24.39
CA HIS A 332 -14.28 5.67 -23.54
C HIS A 332 -14.93 4.39 -24.03
N LEU A 333 -15.27 3.48 -23.12
CA LEU A 333 -15.96 2.23 -23.40
C LEU A 333 -17.25 2.16 -22.59
N GLN A 334 -18.36 1.79 -23.21
CA GLN A 334 -19.61 1.41 -22.57
C GLN A 334 -20.16 0.14 -23.22
N HIS A 335 -20.54 -0.87 -22.45
CA HIS A 335 -21.23 -2.04 -22.99
C HIS A 335 -22.28 -2.62 -22.02
N SER A 336 -23.29 -3.28 -22.58
CA SER A 336 -24.31 -4.02 -21.82
C SER A 336 -23.71 -5.28 -21.19
N LEU A 337 -24.38 -5.80 -20.15
CA LEU A 337 -24.06 -7.10 -19.56
C LEU A 337 -24.90 -8.23 -20.15
N ARG A 338 -25.88 -7.91 -21.00
CA ARG A 338 -26.72 -8.85 -21.75
C ARG A 338 -26.40 -8.78 -23.23
N ARG A 339 -26.66 -9.89 -23.90
CA ARG A 339 -26.72 -9.90 -25.36
C ARG A 339 -28.03 -9.27 -25.82
N ALA A 340 -28.01 -8.71 -27.01
CA ALA A 340 -29.17 -8.27 -27.75
C ALA A 340 -29.07 -8.80 -29.18
N ARG A 341 -30.22 -8.90 -29.83
CA ARG A 341 -30.34 -9.09 -31.27
C ARG A 341 -31.29 -8.03 -31.82
N TRP A 342 -31.14 -7.74 -33.11
CA TRP A 342 -32.11 -6.92 -33.82
C TRP A 342 -33.40 -7.71 -34.03
N GLY A 343 -34.53 -7.13 -33.64
CA GLY A 343 -35.87 -7.58 -34.02
C GLY A 343 -36.21 -7.19 -35.46
N ASP A 344 -37.30 -7.75 -35.98
CA ASP A 344 -37.75 -7.51 -37.37
C ASP A 344 -38.21 -6.06 -37.60
N ASP A 345 -38.53 -5.33 -36.53
CA ASP A 345 -38.90 -3.91 -36.48
C ASP A 345 -37.69 -2.97 -36.22
N GLY A 346 -36.49 -3.52 -36.07
CA GLY A 346 -35.28 -2.77 -35.72
C GLY A 346 -35.12 -2.47 -34.23
N GLU A 347 -36.01 -2.99 -33.37
CA GLU A 347 -35.86 -2.89 -31.91
C GLU A 347 -34.83 -3.89 -31.36
N LEU A 348 -34.36 -3.64 -30.13
CA LEU A 348 -33.43 -4.55 -29.45
C LEU A 348 -34.20 -5.61 -28.67
N VAL A 349 -34.01 -6.87 -29.03
CA VAL A 349 -34.51 -8.02 -28.28
C VAL A 349 -33.39 -8.55 -27.38
N PHE A 350 -33.62 -8.57 -26.07
CA PHE A 350 -32.58 -8.88 -25.09
C PHE A 350 -32.57 -10.34 -24.63
N ALA A 351 -31.38 -10.86 -24.37
CA ALA A 351 -31.23 -12.18 -23.77
C ALA A 351 -31.71 -12.20 -22.31
N GLN A 352 -32.44 -13.25 -21.95
CA GLN A 352 -33.01 -13.46 -20.61
C GLN A 352 -31.94 -13.47 -19.50
N ASN A 353 -30.72 -13.89 -19.81
CA ASN A 353 -29.61 -13.97 -18.84
C ASN A 353 -28.45 -13.04 -19.23
N LYS A 354 -27.75 -12.51 -18.22
CA LYS A 354 -26.49 -11.78 -18.42
C LYS A 354 -25.39 -12.72 -18.88
N SER A 355 -24.49 -12.24 -19.73
CA SER A 355 -23.33 -13.00 -20.17
C SER A 355 -22.41 -13.31 -18.99
N ARG A 356 -22.18 -14.60 -18.73
CA ARG A 356 -21.34 -15.07 -17.62
C ARG A 356 -19.90 -14.55 -17.72
N GLY A 357 -19.37 -14.43 -18.94
CA GLY A 357 -18.03 -13.89 -19.21
C GLY A 357 -17.85 -12.42 -18.78
N LEU A 358 -18.92 -11.63 -18.83
CA LEU A 358 -18.94 -10.20 -18.45
C LEU A 358 -19.25 -9.98 -16.97
N THR A 359 -19.95 -10.93 -16.34
CA THR A 359 -20.39 -10.84 -14.94
C THR A 359 -19.46 -11.55 -13.95
N ARG A 360 -18.48 -12.32 -14.43
CA ARG A 360 -17.50 -13.02 -13.58
C ARG A 360 -16.61 -12.07 -12.78
N ILE A 361 -16.23 -12.52 -11.59
CA ILE A 361 -15.21 -11.87 -10.77
C ILE A 361 -13.90 -11.86 -11.56
N GLY A 362 -13.35 -10.67 -11.83
CA GLY A 362 -12.09 -10.48 -12.56
C GLY A 362 -12.23 -9.95 -14.00
N TYR A 363 -13.43 -9.82 -14.56
CA TYR A 363 -13.63 -9.26 -15.90
C TYR A 363 -12.92 -7.91 -16.14
N PRO A 364 -12.96 -6.91 -15.23
CA PRO A 364 -12.27 -5.64 -15.44
C PRO A 364 -10.75 -5.78 -15.60
N MET A 365 -10.15 -6.76 -14.90
CA MET A 365 -8.72 -7.04 -15.04
C MET A 365 -8.43 -7.76 -16.36
N ALA A 366 -9.29 -8.69 -16.79
CA ALA A 366 -9.16 -9.35 -18.08
C ALA A 366 -9.21 -8.32 -19.24
N LEU A 367 -10.15 -7.38 -19.18
CA LEU A 367 -10.25 -6.29 -20.15
C LEU A 367 -9.02 -5.36 -20.13
N ARG A 368 -8.48 -5.06 -18.95
CA ARG A 368 -7.21 -4.29 -18.81
C ARG A 368 -6.02 -5.03 -19.40
N CYS A 369 -5.89 -6.34 -19.15
CA CYS A 369 -4.84 -7.16 -19.75
C CYS A 369 -4.94 -7.18 -21.27
N GLU A 370 -6.16 -7.30 -21.80
CA GLU A 370 -6.39 -7.29 -23.24
C GLU A 370 -6.05 -5.95 -23.88
N ALA A 371 -6.45 -4.83 -23.25
CA ALA A 371 -6.07 -3.50 -23.70
C ALA A 371 -4.53 -3.33 -23.76
N ALA A 372 -3.81 -3.76 -22.72
CA ALA A 372 -2.34 -3.71 -22.70
C ALA A 372 -1.73 -4.55 -23.83
N ARG A 373 -2.26 -5.77 -24.05
CA ARG A 373 -1.80 -6.68 -25.09
C ARG A 373 -1.97 -6.07 -26.48
N LEU A 374 -3.15 -5.53 -26.78
CA LEU A 374 -3.46 -4.90 -28.07
C LEU A 374 -2.59 -3.66 -28.32
N ILE A 375 -2.43 -2.79 -27.32
CA ILE A 375 -1.58 -1.61 -27.45
C ILE A 375 -0.12 -2.00 -27.69
N ASN A 376 0.39 -3.02 -26.99
CA ASN A 376 1.77 -3.47 -27.16
C ASN A 376 2.07 -4.04 -28.53
N ILE A 377 1.11 -4.72 -29.17
CA ILE A 377 1.23 -5.19 -30.55
C ILE A 377 1.45 -4.00 -31.49
N GLU A 378 0.67 -2.93 -31.32
CA GLU A 378 0.79 -1.75 -32.17
C GLU A 378 2.04 -0.92 -31.85
N LEU A 379 2.45 -0.81 -30.57
CA LEU A 379 3.73 -0.20 -30.20
C LEU A 379 4.93 -0.96 -30.79
N GLU A 380 4.85 -2.30 -30.85
CA GLU A 380 5.87 -3.14 -31.48
C GLU A 380 5.93 -2.92 -33.00
N ARG A 381 4.77 -2.85 -33.68
CA ARG A 381 4.71 -2.50 -35.11
C ARG A 381 5.39 -1.17 -35.40
N LEU A 382 5.23 -0.20 -34.49
CA LEU A 382 5.80 1.14 -34.60
C LEU A 382 7.23 1.25 -34.04
N ARG A 383 7.84 0.12 -33.61
CA ARG A 383 9.20 0.05 -33.06
C ARG A 383 9.45 0.97 -31.85
N VAL A 384 8.41 1.21 -31.05
CA VAL A 384 8.55 1.95 -29.80
C VAL A 384 9.31 1.08 -28.79
N GLU A 385 10.24 1.66 -28.03
CA GLU A 385 11.17 0.90 -27.17
C GLU A 385 10.52 0.34 -25.90
N TYR A 386 9.41 0.93 -25.43
CA TYR A 386 8.74 0.51 -24.20
C TYR A 386 7.48 -0.31 -24.45
N ARG A 387 7.04 -1.06 -23.43
CA ARG A 387 5.76 -1.81 -23.44
C ARG A 387 4.88 -1.41 -22.28
N LEU A 388 3.57 -1.43 -22.45
CA LEU A 388 2.60 -1.22 -21.39
C LEU A 388 2.36 -2.51 -20.60
N SER A 389 2.29 -2.40 -19.28
CA SER A 389 1.97 -3.52 -18.39
C SER A 389 0.65 -3.28 -17.65
N PRO A 390 -0.24 -4.29 -17.55
CA PRO A 390 -1.45 -4.18 -16.74
C PRO A 390 -1.13 -4.21 -15.24
N ALA A 391 0.10 -4.55 -14.84
CA ALA A 391 0.54 -4.69 -13.47
C ALA A 391 0.63 -3.36 -12.72
N SER A 392 0.67 -3.43 -11.39
CA SER A 392 0.90 -2.27 -10.52
C SER A 392 2.37 -1.86 -10.51
N TYR A 393 2.67 -0.61 -10.13
CA TYR A 393 4.04 -0.12 -9.94
C TYR A 393 4.91 -1.08 -9.11
N ALA A 394 4.39 -1.60 -8.00
CA ALA A 394 5.10 -2.54 -7.14
C ALA A 394 5.50 -3.84 -7.85
N LYS A 395 4.64 -4.37 -8.74
CA LYS A 395 4.94 -5.59 -9.51
C LYS A 395 5.96 -5.35 -10.63
N LEU A 396 6.03 -4.12 -11.14
CA LEU A 396 7.02 -3.69 -12.12
C LEU A 396 8.39 -3.38 -11.48
N GLY A 397 8.54 -3.56 -10.16
CA GLY A 397 9.75 -3.14 -9.45
C GLY A 397 9.91 -1.61 -9.37
N ILE A 398 8.89 -0.85 -9.76
CA ILE A 398 8.88 0.61 -9.67
C ILE A 398 8.55 0.96 -8.22
N ASN A 399 9.55 1.43 -7.47
CA ASN A 399 9.45 1.79 -6.06
C ASN A 399 8.81 3.18 -5.88
N VAL A 400 7.64 3.37 -6.48
CA VAL A 400 6.87 4.62 -6.47
C VAL A 400 5.49 4.38 -5.87
N ARG A 401 5.04 5.32 -5.05
CA ARG A 401 3.66 5.34 -4.55
C ARG A 401 2.74 5.91 -5.62
N ALA A 402 1.60 5.26 -5.83
CA ALA A 402 0.61 5.75 -6.77
C ALA A 402 0.05 7.09 -6.28
N GLN A 403 0.08 8.10 -7.16
CA GLN A 403 -0.59 9.37 -6.90
C GLN A 403 -2.08 9.15 -6.63
N ARG A 404 -2.64 9.97 -5.74
CA ARG A 404 -4.07 9.97 -5.46
C ARG A 404 -4.79 10.62 -6.65
N LYS A 405 -5.82 9.96 -7.18
CA LYS A 405 -6.65 10.55 -8.24
C LYS A 405 -7.25 11.86 -7.75
N LEU A 406 -7.04 12.94 -8.50
CA LEU A 406 -7.75 14.19 -8.25
C LEU A 406 -9.15 14.06 -8.84
N GLU A 407 -10.15 14.03 -7.97
CA GLU A 407 -11.53 14.05 -8.39
C GLU A 407 -11.88 15.39 -9.05
N THR A 408 -12.97 15.37 -9.81
CA THR A 408 -13.44 16.44 -10.69
C THR A 408 -13.22 17.87 -10.17
N ASN A 409 -13.84 18.25 -9.04
CA ASN A 409 -13.75 19.62 -8.53
C ASN A 409 -12.32 19.95 -8.05
N ALA A 410 -11.61 18.98 -7.48
CA ALA A 410 -10.24 19.16 -7.02
C ALA A 410 -9.29 19.47 -8.20
N THR A 411 -9.49 18.85 -9.36
CA THR A 411 -8.69 19.13 -10.54
C THR A 411 -8.89 20.57 -11.05
N VAL A 412 -10.14 21.05 -11.13
CA VAL A 412 -10.42 22.44 -11.53
C VAL A 412 -9.82 23.44 -10.54
N LEU A 413 -9.97 23.19 -9.23
CA LEU A 413 -9.39 24.02 -8.18
C LEU A 413 -7.86 24.06 -8.25
N SER A 414 -7.21 22.91 -8.45
CA SER A 414 -5.74 22.83 -8.62
C SER A 414 -5.26 23.68 -9.80
N ARG A 415 -6.01 23.70 -10.90
CA ARG A 415 -5.72 24.50 -12.11
C ARG A 415 -6.06 25.98 -11.96
N ALA A 416 -6.88 26.37 -10.99
CA ALA A 416 -7.13 27.76 -10.63
C ALA A 416 -6.08 28.33 -9.66
N GLY A 417 -5.12 27.52 -9.21
CA GLY A 417 -4.10 27.91 -8.24
C GLY A 417 -4.47 27.62 -6.78
N ASP A 418 -5.60 26.96 -6.50
CA ASP A 418 -5.93 26.41 -5.16
C ASP A 418 -5.15 25.10 -4.93
N VAL A 419 -5.10 24.59 -3.69
CA VAL A 419 -4.22 23.47 -3.27
C VAL A 419 -5.00 22.27 -2.69
N PRO A 420 -5.89 21.60 -3.44
CA PRO A 420 -6.73 20.53 -2.91
C PRO A 420 -5.93 19.51 -2.10
N PRO A 421 -6.50 18.88 -1.04
CA PRO A 421 -5.71 18.00 -0.19
C PRO A 421 -5.00 16.86 -0.95
N PRO A 422 -5.64 16.15 -1.90
CA PRO A 422 -4.94 15.13 -2.69
C PRO A 422 -3.82 15.70 -3.57
N ASP A 423 -3.92 16.95 -4.05
CA ASP A 423 -2.90 17.59 -4.89
C ASP A 423 -1.65 17.94 -4.07
N LEU A 424 -1.84 18.35 -2.81
CA LEU A 424 -0.74 18.57 -1.87
C LEU A 424 0.05 17.28 -1.57
N TYR A 425 -0.65 16.16 -1.35
CA TYR A 425 -0.01 14.85 -1.18
C TYR A 425 0.75 14.43 -2.45
N ASN A 426 0.14 14.60 -3.61
CA ASN A 426 0.78 14.30 -4.89
C ASN A 426 2.01 15.17 -5.11
N ALA A 427 1.98 16.45 -4.70
CA ALA A 427 3.13 17.34 -4.77
C ALA A 427 4.29 16.86 -3.89
N ALA A 428 4.04 16.57 -2.63
CA ALA A 428 5.07 16.05 -1.73
C ALA A 428 5.72 14.76 -2.28
N GLU A 429 4.91 13.79 -2.72
CA GLU A 429 5.44 12.53 -3.27
C GLU A 429 6.10 12.72 -4.66
N GLY A 430 5.59 13.62 -5.48
CA GLY A 430 6.13 13.92 -6.81
C GLY A 430 7.51 14.56 -6.74
N TRP A 431 7.69 15.56 -5.88
CA TRP A 431 8.97 16.24 -5.72
C TRP A 431 9.98 15.37 -4.97
N GLN A 432 9.58 14.61 -3.94
CA GLN A 432 10.47 13.65 -3.28
C GLN A 432 11.10 12.67 -4.26
N ARG A 433 10.35 12.22 -5.25
CA ARG A 433 10.91 11.38 -6.31
C ARG A 433 12.01 12.07 -7.11
N LYS A 434 11.87 13.36 -7.44
CA LYS A 434 12.91 14.10 -8.16
C LYS A 434 14.18 14.28 -7.31
N PHE A 435 14.06 14.58 -6.02
CA PHE A 435 15.22 14.65 -5.13
C PHE A 435 15.89 13.28 -4.92
N ASP A 436 15.09 12.21 -4.80
CA ASP A 436 15.61 10.85 -4.72
C ASP A 436 16.33 10.44 -6.02
N ALA A 437 15.87 10.94 -7.18
CA ALA A 437 16.53 10.72 -8.47
C ALA A 437 17.89 11.44 -8.55
N ALA A 438 17.95 12.72 -8.17
CA ALA A 438 19.21 13.45 -8.07
C ALA A 438 20.22 12.76 -7.13
N ALA A 439 19.74 12.23 -5.98
CA ALA A 439 20.60 11.49 -5.06
C ALA A 439 21.16 10.21 -5.68
N ARG A 440 20.34 9.48 -6.45
CA ARG A 440 20.81 8.29 -7.19
C ARG A 440 21.83 8.64 -8.26
N HIS A 441 21.68 9.76 -8.97
CA HIS A 441 22.69 10.21 -9.94
C HIS A 441 24.05 10.45 -9.27
N ARG A 442 24.07 11.12 -8.12
CA ARG A 442 25.27 11.31 -7.30
C ARG A 442 25.87 9.97 -6.84
N ASP A 443 25.05 9.07 -6.32
CA ASP A 443 25.53 7.78 -5.81
C ASP A 443 26.13 6.91 -6.95
N LEU A 444 25.52 6.93 -8.15
CA LEU A 444 26.08 6.26 -9.33
C LEU A 444 27.42 6.86 -9.77
N ALA A 445 27.57 8.19 -9.71
CA ALA A 445 28.82 8.86 -10.02
C ALA A 445 29.92 8.51 -9.00
N ARG A 446 29.59 8.41 -7.71
CA ARG A 446 30.52 7.95 -6.66
C ARG A 446 30.93 6.49 -6.86
N ASP A 447 30.00 5.60 -7.19
CA ASP A 447 30.30 4.20 -7.52
C ASP A 447 31.27 4.07 -8.71
N GLU A 448 31.16 4.95 -9.71
CA GLU A 448 32.08 5.00 -10.85
C GLU A 448 33.47 5.49 -10.41
N LEU A 449 33.51 6.55 -9.60
CA LEU A 449 34.75 7.07 -9.03
C LEU A 449 35.48 6.00 -8.20
N ASP A 450 34.77 5.27 -7.34
CA ASP A 450 35.34 4.19 -6.53
C ASP A 450 35.91 3.06 -7.39
N ARG A 451 35.28 2.73 -8.52
CA ARG A 451 35.79 1.74 -9.48
C ARG A 451 37.07 2.24 -10.17
N ARG A 452 37.10 3.51 -10.60
CA ARG A 452 38.27 4.14 -11.21
C ARG A 452 39.44 4.23 -10.21
N ASP A 453 39.18 4.73 -9.02
CA ASP A 453 40.14 4.92 -7.93
C ASP A 453 40.67 3.58 -7.39
N GLY A 454 39.81 2.56 -7.30
CA GLY A 454 40.19 1.21 -6.90
C GLY A 454 41.24 0.59 -7.82
N LYS A 455 41.08 0.74 -9.15
CA LYS A 455 42.08 0.27 -10.14
C LYS A 455 43.45 0.92 -9.93
N VAL A 456 43.45 2.23 -9.66
CA VAL A 456 44.67 3.01 -9.40
C VAL A 456 45.32 2.59 -8.09
N ARG A 457 44.53 2.43 -7.02
CA ARG A 457 45.01 1.97 -5.70
C ARG A 457 45.70 0.61 -5.79
N THR A 458 45.11 -0.34 -6.53
CA THR A 458 45.70 -1.66 -6.74
C THR A 458 47.05 -1.58 -7.46
N ARG A 459 47.19 -0.69 -8.46
CA ARG A 459 48.47 -0.50 -9.15
C ARG A 459 49.54 0.12 -8.24
N ILE A 460 49.18 1.11 -7.42
CA ILE A 460 50.11 1.72 -6.44
C ILE A 460 50.59 0.69 -5.41
N ALA A 461 49.70 -0.20 -4.95
CA ALA A 461 50.04 -1.24 -3.98
C ALA A 461 51.06 -2.27 -4.51
N GLY A 462 51.26 -2.35 -5.83
CA GLY A 462 52.24 -3.22 -6.47
C GLY A 462 53.59 -2.56 -6.76
N LEU A 463 53.89 -1.41 -6.14
CA LEU A 463 55.16 -0.67 -6.29
C LEU A 463 56.03 -0.80 -5.03
N ASP A 464 57.32 -0.46 -5.16
CA ASP A 464 58.27 -0.44 -4.04
C ASP A 464 57.88 0.57 -2.95
N GLU A 465 58.13 0.20 -1.67
CA GLU A 465 57.69 0.93 -0.47
C GLU A 465 58.09 2.42 -0.45
N GLN A 466 59.23 2.78 -1.05
CA GLN A 466 59.75 4.15 -1.06
C GLN A 466 58.87 5.14 -1.85
N ASN A 467 58.14 4.68 -2.87
CA ASN A 467 57.34 5.53 -3.76
C ASN A 467 55.85 5.59 -3.36
N ILE A 468 55.40 4.67 -2.51
CA ILE A 468 53.99 4.53 -2.11
C ILE A 468 53.43 5.81 -1.46
N PRO A 469 54.09 6.47 -0.48
CA PRO A 469 53.48 7.59 0.24
C PRO A 469 53.14 8.79 -0.67
N ALA A 470 54.05 9.16 -1.58
CA ALA A 470 53.85 10.29 -2.49
C ALA A 470 52.74 10.02 -3.51
N LEU A 471 52.62 8.79 -4.01
CA LEU A 471 51.57 8.38 -4.94
C LEU A 471 50.20 8.26 -4.23
N GLN A 472 50.18 7.84 -2.97
CA GLN A 472 48.96 7.82 -2.16
C GLN A 472 48.45 9.24 -1.86
N ASP A 473 49.33 10.20 -1.59
CA ASP A 473 48.94 11.60 -1.40
C ASP A 473 48.37 12.19 -2.71
N ALA A 474 49.05 11.99 -3.83
CA ALA A 474 48.58 12.45 -5.15
C ALA A 474 47.23 11.82 -5.55
N ARG A 475 47.03 10.52 -5.28
CA ARG A 475 45.73 9.84 -5.45
C ARG A 475 44.66 10.47 -4.57
N SER A 476 44.96 10.71 -3.29
CA SER A 476 43.99 11.24 -2.33
C SER A 476 43.51 12.63 -2.74
N ARG A 477 44.40 13.48 -3.26
CA ARG A 477 44.03 14.77 -3.85
C ARG A 477 43.12 14.61 -5.08
N ALA A 478 43.51 13.77 -6.05
CA ALA A 478 42.71 13.52 -7.25
C ALA A 478 41.29 12.99 -6.93
N ARG A 479 41.19 12.10 -5.93
CA ARG A 479 39.92 11.59 -5.41
C ARG A 479 39.10 12.70 -4.77
N SER A 480 39.71 13.52 -3.91
CA SER A 480 39.05 14.64 -3.24
C SER A 480 38.46 15.64 -4.23
N ASP A 481 39.18 15.98 -5.31
CA ASP A 481 38.67 16.90 -6.34
C ASP A 481 37.46 16.30 -7.07
N ALA A 482 37.51 15.00 -7.39
CA ALA A 482 36.41 14.30 -8.05
C ALA A 482 35.17 14.18 -7.14
N GLU A 483 35.36 13.90 -5.85
CA GLU A 483 34.28 13.88 -4.86
C GLU A 483 33.63 15.27 -4.73
N GLU A 484 34.43 16.34 -4.67
CA GLU A 484 33.92 17.72 -4.62
C GLU A 484 33.14 18.09 -5.90
N ALA A 485 33.62 17.70 -7.09
CA ALA A 485 32.92 17.92 -8.35
C ALA A 485 31.54 17.23 -8.38
N ILE A 486 31.48 15.97 -7.95
CA ILE A 486 30.24 15.19 -7.86
C ILE A 486 29.25 15.88 -6.90
N ASP A 487 29.73 16.33 -5.74
CA ASP A 487 28.89 16.99 -4.75
C ASP A 487 28.38 18.34 -5.25
N LEU A 488 29.20 19.14 -5.94
CA LEU A 488 28.78 20.41 -6.55
C LEU A 488 27.71 20.23 -7.63
N ARG A 489 27.83 19.22 -8.50
CA ARG A 489 26.78 18.89 -9.49
C ARG A 489 25.47 18.50 -8.80
N TYR A 490 25.54 17.72 -7.72
CA TYR A 490 24.38 17.36 -6.93
C TYR A 490 23.74 18.56 -6.24
N GLU A 491 24.54 19.49 -5.70
CA GLU A 491 24.03 20.75 -5.15
C GLU A 491 23.32 21.58 -6.21
N ALA A 492 23.89 21.70 -7.41
CA ALA A 492 23.29 22.43 -8.53
C ALA A 492 21.94 21.82 -8.94
N GLU A 493 21.85 20.49 -9.04
CA GLU A 493 20.59 19.78 -9.33
C GLU A 493 19.54 20.05 -8.24
N GLN A 494 19.91 20.04 -6.95
CA GLN A 494 18.97 20.38 -5.87
C GLN A 494 18.47 21.83 -5.95
N ILE A 495 19.35 22.79 -6.23
CA ILE A 495 18.98 24.21 -6.35
C ILE A 495 18.02 24.40 -7.54
N SER A 496 18.27 23.71 -8.65
CA SER A 496 17.38 23.69 -9.81
C SER A 496 15.99 23.16 -9.45
N LEU A 497 15.91 22.05 -8.70
CA LEU A 497 14.63 21.51 -8.24
C LEU A 497 13.86 22.49 -7.34
N PHE A 498 14.54 23.25 -6.47
CA PHE A 498 13.90 24.31 -5.68
C PHE A 498 13.32 25.42 -6.54
N ALA A 499 14.04 25.83 -7.60
CA ALA A 499 13.54 26.83 -8.54
C ALA A 499 12.32 26.33 -9.34
N GLU A 500 12.34 25.07 -9.80
CA GLU A 500 11.18 24.46 -10.49
C GLU A 500 9.94 24.38 -9.57
N MET A 501 10.13 24.00 -8.31
CA MET A 501 9.05 23.93 -7.32
C MET A 501 8.33 25.27 -7.18
N ALA A 502 9.09 26.37 -7.06
CA ALA A 502 8.56 27.72 -6.85
C ALA A 502 7.66 28.20 -8.00
N LYS A 503 7.90 27.73 -9.23
CA LYS A 503 7.12 28.09 -10.43
C LYS A 503 5.92 27.18 -10.68
N SER A 504 5.96 25.96 -10.15
CA SER A 504 5.13 24.83 -10.60
C SER A 504 3.61 25.04 -10.56
N ARG A 505 3.06 25.77 -9.57
CA ARG A 505 1.60 26.00 -9.48
C ARG A 505 1.13 27.16 -10.33
N ALA A 506 1.89 28.26 -10.36
CA ALA A 506 1.60 29.38 -11.23
C ALA A 506 1.69 28.95 -12.71
N ALA A 507 2.73 28.20 -13.09
CA ALA A 507 2.86 27.64 -14.45
C ALA A 507 1.66 26.76 -14.85
N ARG A 508 1.17 25.93 -13.93
CA ARG A 508 -0.05 25.14 -14.15
C ARG A 508 -1.27 26.04 -14.37
N THR A 509 -1.41 27.10 -13.58
CA THR A 509 -2.55 28.02 -13.65
C THR A 509 -2.52 28.85 -14.94
N ALA A 510 -1.36 29.42 -15.29
CA ALA A 510 -1.15 30.16 -16.53
C ALA A 510 -1.49 29.30 -17.77
N ARG A 511 -1.14 28.01 -17.75
CA ARG A 511 -1.50 27.08 -18.83
C ARG A 511 -3.01 26.89 -18.99
N TYR A 512 -3.73 26.63 -17.89
CA TYR A 512 -5.12 26.12 -17.98
C TYR A 512 -6.19 27.20 -17.81
N ALA A 513 -5.92 28.31 -17.12
CA ALA A 513 -6.91 29.35 -16.87
C ALA A 513 -7.44 30.02 -18.16
N PRO A 514 -6.61 30.33 -19.18
CA PRO A 514 -7.09 30.85 -20.46
C PRO A 514 -8.02 29.86 -21.18
N GLU A 515 -7.71 28.57 -21.14
CA GLU A 515 -8.53 27.51 -21.75
C GLU A 515 -9.91 27.39 -21.10
N TYR A 516 -9.99 27.54 -19.77
CA TYR A 516 -11.28 27.63 -19.10
C TYR A 516 -12.05 28.88 -19.49
N ALA A 517 -11.39 30.03 -19.64
CA ALA A 517 -12.05 31.26 -20.10
C ALA A 517 -12.65 31.06 -21.50
N ALA A 518 -11.89 30.49 -22.44
CA ALA A 518 -12.34 30.17 -23.78
C ALA A 518 -13.53 29.19 -23.77
N LYS A 519 -13.44 28.11 -22.96
CA LYS A 519 -14.51 27.11 -22.82
C LYS A 519 -15.80 27.70 -22.24
N VAL A 520 -15.70 28.63 -21.28
CA VAL A 520 -16.86 29.37 -20.74
C VAL A 520 -17.50 30.26 -21.82
N CYS A 521 -16.68 31.00 -22.57
CA CYS A 521 -17.17 31.88 -23.65
C CYS A 521 -17.91 31.10 -24.74
N ALA A 522 -17.35 29.96 -25.18
CA ALA A 522 -17.95 29.11 -26.20
C ALA A 522 -19.34 28.60 -25.75
N LYS A 523 -19.45 28.13 -24.51
CA LYS A 523 -20.71 27.61 -23.96
C LYS A 523 -21.78 28.69 -23.76
N ALA A 524 -21.37 29.89 -23.35
CA ALA A 524 -22.29 31.00 -23.12
C ALA A 524 -22.59 31.84 -24.38
N ARG A 525 -21.96 31.52 -25.53
CA ARG A 525 -22.01 32.30 -26.78
C ARG A 525 -21.65 33.78 -26.56
N GLY A 526 -20.66 34.07 -25.72
CA GLY A 526 -20.23 35.43 -25.40
C GLY A 526 -19.35 35.54 -24.15
N LYS A 527 -18.77 36.72 -23.91
CA LYS A 527 -18.01 36.99 -22.68
C LYS A 527 -18.94 37.01 -21.48
N THR A 528 -18.54 36.32 -20.41
CA THR A 528 -19.28 36.27 -19.15
C THR A 528 -18.37 36.67 -17.99
N PHE A 529 -18.95 37.11 -16.89
CA PHE A 529 -18.22 37.41 -15.66
C PHE A 529 -17.27 36.28 -15.22
N LEU A 530 -17.69 35.02 -15.39
CA LEU A 530 -16.84 33.86 -15.03
C LEU A 530 -15.66 33.68 -15.99
N ALA A 531 -15.83 33.95 -17.29
CA ALA A 531 -14.74 33.94 -18.27
C ALA A 531 -13.72 35.07 -18.00
N ASP A 532 -14.19 36.24 -17.58
CA ASP A 532 -13.32 37.35 -17.17
C ASP A 532 -12.53 37.00 -15.90
N CYS A 533 -13.16 36.33 -14.93
CA CYS A 533 -12.48 35.84 -13.73
C CYS A 533 -11.36 34.84 -14.08
N TRP A 534 -11.62 33.90 -15.00
CA TRP A 534 -10.59 32.97 -15.47
C TRP A 534 -9.46 33.67 -16.22
N SER A 535 -9.79 34.61 -17.10
CA SER A 535 -8.80 35.44 -17.82
C SER A 535 -7.92 36.22 -16.85
N LYS A 536 -8.52 36.82 -15.82
CA LYS A 536 -7.81 37.53 -14.75
C LYS A 536 -6.88 36.59 -13.99
N ARG A 537 -7.35 35.39 -13.64
CA ARG A 537 -6.54 34.38 -12.94
C ARG A 537 -5.31 33.95 -13.75
N GLY A 538 -5.45 33.83 -15.08
CA GLY A 538 -4.33 33.56 -15.98
C GLY A 538 -3.26 34.65 -15.90
N ARG A 539 -3.65 35.92 -16.02
CA ARG A 539 -2.73 37.06 -15.90
C ARG A 539 -2.03 37.13 -14.54
N GLU A 540 -2.77 36.93 -13.44
CA GLU A 540 -2.18 36.89 -12.10
C GLU A 540 -1.09 35.81 -11.95
N ALA A 541 -1.26 34.66 -12.63
CA ALA A 541 -0.27 33.59 -12.63
C ALA A 541 0.97 33.95 -13.47
N GLU A 542 0.79 34.60 -14.63
CA GLU A 542 1.87 35.10 -15.47
C GLU A 542 2.69 36.20 -14.76
N ASP A 543 2.01 37.15 -14.12
CA ASP A 543 2.65 38.21 -13.31
C ASP A 543 3.48 37.61 -12.17
N TYR A 544 2.95 36.57 -11.49
CA TYR A 544 3.69 35.86 -10.46
C TYR A 544 4.96 35.18 -11.04
N LEU A 545 4.84 34.54 -12.21
CA LEU A 545 5.98 33.88 -12.86
C LEU A 545 7.09 34.88 -13.24
N GLN A 546 6.72 36.07 -13.72
CA GLN A 546 7.70 37.11 -14.02
C GLN A 546 8.43 37.61 -12.76
N ARG A 547 7.70 37.83 -11.66
CA ARG A 547 8.33 38.24 -10.39
C ARG A 547 9.25 37.17 -9.81
N ILE A 548 8.78 35.92 -9.78
CA ILE A 548 9.57 34.83 -9.20
C ILE A 548 10.81 34.52 -10.04
N ASP A 549 10.77 34.74 -11.36
CA ASP A 549 11.94 34.60 -12.22
C ASP A 549 13.06 35.57 -11.84
N VAL A 550 12.72 36.82 -11.50
CA VAL A 550 13.69 37.81 -11.00
C VAL A 550 14.25 37.39 -9.64
N GLU A 551 13.39 36.95 -8.71
CA GLU A 551 13.81 36.48 -7.38
C GLU A 551 14.70 35.23 -7.41
N LEU A 552 14.60 34.42 -8.47
CA LEU A 552 15.36 33.19 -8.68
C LEU A 552 16.70 33.40 -9.39
N ASN A 553 17.08 34.64 -9.71
CA ASN A 553 18.40 34.93 -10.30
C ASN A 553 19.55 34.46 -9.42
N GLU A 554 19.42 34.59 -8.09
CA GLU A 554 20.45 34.09 -7.16
C GLU A 554 20.61 32.57 -7.22
N GLU A 555 19.52 31.82 -7.37
CA GLU A 555 19.56 30.37 -7.58
C GLU A 555 20.21 30.03 -8.94
N ARG A 556 19.93 30.80 -9.99
CA ARG A 556 20.53 30.60 -11.33
C ARG A 556 22.04 30.82 -11.32
N GLU A 557 22.51 31.94 -10.76
CA GLU A 557 23.93 32.24 -10.61
C GLU A 557 24.66 31.14 -9.80
N ALA A 558 24.03 30.67 -8.73
CA ALA A 558 24.59 29.65 -7.87
C ALA A 558 24.64 28.25 -8.50
N ILE A 559 23.71 27.93 -9.40
CA ILE A 559 23.75 26.73 -10.25
C ILE A 559 24.93 26.84 -11.21
N GLU A 560 25.06 27.96 -11.91
CA GLU A 560 26.14 28.20 -12.88
C GLU A 560 27.52 28.14 -12.21
N GLU A 561 27.73 28.83 -11.07
CA GLU A 561 28.97 28.80 -10.28
C GLU A 561 29.38 27.36 -9.92
N ARG A 562 28.42 26.54 -9.47
CA ARG A 562 28.67 25.14 -9.08
C ARG A 562 29.01 24.26 -10.26
N LEU A 563 28.31 24.43 -11.38
CA LEU A 563 28.56 23.64 -12.58
C LEU A 563 29.93 23.97 -13.17
N VAL A 564 30.28 25.25 -13.29
CA VAL A 564 31.62 25.70 -13.74
C VAL A 564 32.70 25.15 -12.81
N ARG A 565 32.54 25.29 -11.49
CA ARG A 565 33.52 24.79 -10.53
C ARG A 565 33.65 23.27 -10.55
N ALA A 566 32.55 22.55 -10.72
CA ALA A 566 32.56 21.10 -10.85
C ALA A 566 33.31 20.66 -12.11
N GLU A 567 33.11 21.34 -13.24
CA GLU A 567 33.83 21.07 -14.49
C GLU A 567 35.33 21.30 -14.34
N GLU A 568 35.75 22.39 -13.70
CA GLU A 568 37.16 22.64 -13.39
C GLU A 568 37.79 21.53 -12.54
N LEU A 569 37.11 21.13 -11.46
CA LEU A 569 37.58 20.09 -10.54
C LEU A 569 37.61 18.70 -11.21
N GLU A 570 36.63 18.39 -12.06
CA GLU A 570 36.57 17.16 -12.84
C GLU A 570 37.73 17.08 -13.87
N ALA A 571 38.04 18.21 -14.52
CA ALA A 571 39.20 18.32 -15.39
C ALA A 571 40.52 18.15 -14.63
N GLN A 572 40.67 18.81 -13.47
CA GLN A 572 41.85 18.68 -12.62
C GLN A 572 42.02 17.26 -12.07
N ALA A 573 40.95 16.65 -11.57
CA ALA A 573 40.94 15.27 -11.10
C ALA A 573 41.35 14.32 -12.23
N THR A 574 40.82 14.53 -13.43
CA THR A 574 41.16 13.72 -14.60
C THR A 574 42.62 13.85 -14.99
N GLN A 575 43.16 15.07 -15.04
CA GLN A 575 44.58 15.32 -15.28
C GLN A 575 45.47 14.68 -14.20
N ARG A 576 45.11 14.83 -12.91
CA ARG A 576 45.85 14.22 -11.79
C ARG A 576 45.83 12.69 -11.86
N TYR A 577 44.68 12.08 -12.14
CA TYR A 577 44.58 10.64 -12.35
C TYR A 577 45.40 10.17 -13.57
N GLN A 578 45.41 10.92 -14.67
CA GLN A 578 46.24 10.60 -15.84
C GLN A 578 47.73 10.70 -15.53
N ALA A 579 48.17 11.78 -14.87
CA ALA A 579 49.56 11.97 -14.45
C ALA A 579 50.00 10.87 -13.47
N LEU A 580 49.12 10.48 -12.55
CA LEU A 580 49.35 9.39 -11.60
C LEU A 580 49.46 8.03 -12.32
N ILE A 581 48.56 7.72 -13.26
CA ILE A 581 48.64 6.49 -14.07
C ILE A 581 49.94 6.45 -14.86
N LYS A 582 50.35 7.57 -15.47
CA LYS A 582 51.61 7.67 -16.19
C LYS A 582 52.80 7.43 -15.26
N ARG A 583 52.84 8.10 -14.10
CA ARG A 583 53.93 7.96 -13.12
C ARG A 583 54.03 6.54 -12.53
N VAL A 584 52.89 5.87 -12.33
CA VAL A 584 52.85 4.46 -11.91
C VAL A 584 53.39 3.54 -13.02
N ALA A 585 53.09 3.84 -14.29
CA ALA A 585 53.65 3.10 -15.42
C ALA A 585 55.17 3.34 -15.58
N ASP A 586 55.64 4.59 -15.40
CA ASP A 586 57.06 4.95 -15.48
C ASP A 586 57.90 4.27 -14.36
N LEU A 587 57.30 4.01 -13.19
CA LEU A 587 57.92 3.31 -12.06
C LEU A 587 57.84 1.78 -12.17
N GLN A 588 57.19 1.25 -13.21
CA GLN A 588 57.24 -0.15 -13.59
C GLN A 588 57.98 -0.28 -14.93
N PRO A 589 59.32 -0.20 -14.96
CA PRO A 589 60.05 -0.47 -16.19
C PRO A 589 59.93 -1.97 -16.51
N GLU A 590 59.28 -2.27 -17.63
CA GLU A 590 59.23 -3.55 -18.34
C GLU A 590 59.35 -4.83 -17.50
N THR A 591 58.20 -5.38 -17.11
CA THR A 591 58.01 -6.83 -17.11
C THR A 591 56.95 -7.19 -18.14
N GLU A 592 57.29 -6.96 -19.41
CA GLU A 592 56.64 -7.67 -20.51
C GLU A 592 57.24 -9.08 -20.61
N ILE A 593 56.37 -10.09 -20.46
CA ILE A 593 56.47 -11.38 -21.15
C ILE A 593 57.67 -12.26 -20.75
N ALA A 594 57.73 -12.68 -19.48
CA ALA A 594 58.41 -13.94 -19.15
C ALA A 594 57.47 -15.10 -19.48
N ARG A 595 57.82 -15.85 -20.53
CA ARG A 595 57.21 -17.10 -20.97
C ARG A 595 56.82 -17.98 -19.78
N VAL A 596 55.52 -18.23 -19.63
CA VAL A 596 55.00 -19.30 -18.77
C VAL A 596 55.66 -20.60 -19.22
N PRO A 597 56.41 -21.32 -18.35
CA PRO A 597 56.92 -22.64 -18.67
C PRO A 597 55.74 -23.57 -18.88
N THR A 598 55.68 -24.21 -20.05
CA THR A 598 54.76 -25.33 -20.28
C THR A 598 55.09 -26.42 -19.26
N PRO A 599 54.17 -26.81 -18.35
CA PRO A 599 54.42 -27.92 -17.45
C PRO A 599 54.37 -29.21 -18.26
N GLY A 600 55.48 -29.94 -18.30
CA GLY A 600 55.47 -31.34 -18.71
C GLY A 600 54.53 -32.17 -17.82
N PRO A 601 54.07 -33.35 -18.29
CA PRO A 601 53.05 -34.13 -17.61
C PRO A 601 53.60 -34.68 -16.29
N VAL A 602 53.19 -34.07 -15.18
CA VAL A 602 53.41 -34.60 -13.83
C VAL A 602 52.53 -35.84 -13.69
N ALA A 603 53.15 -36.99 -13.41
CA ALA A 603 52.44 -38.21 -13.00
C ALA A 603 51.60 -37.90 -11.74
N ARG A 604 50.27 -38.04 -11.86
CA ARG A 604 49.31 -37.65 -10.81
C ARG A 604 48.90 -38.85 -9.93
N PRO A 605 48.63 -38.60 -8.63
CA PRO A 605 48.35 -39.64 -7.62
C PRO A 605 47.00 -40.33 -7.82
N ASP A 606 46.92 -41.58 -7.34
CA ASP A 606 45.75 -42.44 -7.43
C ASP A 606 44.59 -41.94 -6.53
N LEU A 607 43.65 -41.18 -7.09
CA LEU A 607 42.48 -40.63 -6.38
C LEU A 607 41.57 -41.74 -5.80
N GLY A 608 41.23 -41.63 -4.51
CA GLY A 608 40.30 -42.55 -3.81
C GLY A 608 38.81 -42.17 -3.93
N PRO A 609 37.88 -43.06 -3.52
CA PRO A 609 36.43 -42.90 -3.74
C PRO A 609 35.81 -41.59 -3.21
N HIS A 610 36.18 -41.16 -2.00
CA HIS A 610 35.68 -39.90 -1.44
C HIS A 610 36.22 -38.67 -2.16
N GLN A 611 37.49 -38.72 -2.59
CA GLN A 611 38.12 -37.64 -3.35
C GLN A 611 37.49 -37.50 -4.73
N ILE A 612 37.08 -38.61 -5.35
CA ILE A 612 36.31 -38.61 -6.61
C ILE A 612 34.97 -37.86 -6.42
N LEU A 613 34.24 -38.10 -5.33
CA LEU A 613 32.96 -37.42 -5.09
C LEU A 613 33.10 -35.93 -4.78
N ASP A 614 34.11 -35.56 -4.00
CA ASP A 614 34.37 -34.15 -3.69
C ASP A 614 34.85 -33.39 -4.93
N LEU A 615 35.65 -34.05 -5.78
CA LEU A 615 36.05 -33.53 -7.08
C LEU A 615 34.83 -33.32 -7.99
N VAL A 616 33.93 -34.30 -8.12
CA VAL A 616 32.72 -34.17 -8.95
C VAL A 616 31.74 -33.12 -8.41
N SER A 617 31.70 -32.90 -7.10
CA SER A 617 30.84 -31.86 -6.49
C SER A 617 31.38 -30.44 -6.71
N SER A 618 32.70 -30.26 -6.64
CA SER A 618 33.34 -28.93 -6.62
C SER A 618 33.88 -28.51 -7.98
N ALA A 619 34.44 -29.44 -8.76
CA ALA A 619 34.89 -29.23 -10.12
C ALA A 619 33.71 -29.27 -11.10
N PRO A 620 33.89 -28.79 -12.34
CA PRO A 620 32.80 -28.65 -13.27
C PRO A 620 32.62 -29.92 -14.12
N LEU A 621 32.50 -31.06 -13.43
CA LEU A 621 32.29 -32.40 -14.00
C LEU A 621 30.79 -32.73 -13.96
N LEU A 622 30.15 -32.86 -15.12
CA LEU A 622 28.70 -33.12 -15.19
C LEU A 622 28.38 -34.59 -14.92
N LEU A 623 27.58 -34.85 -13.90
CA LEU A 623 26.94 -36.15 -13.69
C LEU A 623 25.77 -36.33 -14.67
N SER A 624 25.84 -37.38 -15.47
CA SER A 624 24.76 -37.86 -16.34
C SER A 624 24.13 -39.12 -15.77
N GLN A 625 22.83 -39.29 -15.99
CA GLN A 625 22.11 -40.51 -15.61
C GLN A 625 21.93 -41.41 -16.83
N GLU A 626 22.50 -42.62 -16.76
CA GLU A 626 22.39 -43.65 -17.79
C GLU A 626 21.70 -44.89 -17.19
N GLY A 627 20.41 -45.04 -17.50
CA GLY A 627 19.55 -46.04 -16.84
C GLY A 627 19.42 -45.79 -15.33
N LYS A 628 19.88 -46.76 -14.52
CA LYS A 628 19.87 -46.68 -13.03
C LYS A 628 21.22 -46.26 -12.43
N ARG A 629 22.21 -45.89 -13.25
CA ARG A 629 23.55 -45.51 -12.80
C ARG A 629 23.85 -44.06 -13.17
N TYR A 630 24.69 -43.43 -12.36
CA TYR A 630 25.26 -42.13 -12.65
C TYR A 630 26.67 -42.32 -13.18
N VAL A 631 27.03 -41.55 -14.20
CA VAL A 631 28.34 -41.57 -14.86
C VAL A 631 28.77 -40.14 -15.19
N VAL A 632 30.07 -39.87 -15.19
CA VAL A 632 30.64 -38.68 -15.83
C VAL A 632 31.15 -39.15 -17.18
N ARG A 633 30.67 -38.53 -18.26
CA ARG A 633 31.06 -38.92 -19.62
C ARG A 633 32.43 -38.35 -19.94
N ALA A 634 33.19 -39.01 -20.82
CA ALA A 634 34.49 -38.52 -21.28
C ALA A 634 34.41 -37.10 -21.87
N GLU A 635 33.31 -36.79 -22.57
CA GLU A 635 33.03 -35.44 -23.10
C GLU A 635 32.78 -34.37 -22.03
N ASP A 636 32.47 -34.76 -20.80
CA ASP A 636 32.25 -33.89 -19.64
C ASP A 636 33.44 -33.91 -18.66
N ASP A 637 34.52 -34.61 -19.02
CA ASP A 637 35.82 -34.63 -18.35
C ASP A 637 36.97 -34.38 -19.36
N PRO A 638 37.00 -33.22 -20.03
CA PRO A 638 37.96 -32.94 -21.10
C PRO A 638 39.42 -32.87 -20.61
N GLU A 639 39.63 -32.68 -19.30
CA GLU A 639 40.94 -32.65 -18.68
C GLU A 639 41.38 -34.02 -18.14
N GLY A 640 40.56 -35.07 -18.31
CA GLY A 640 40.85 -36.42 -17.81
C GLY A 640 41.05 -36.46 -16.29
N LEU A 641 40.28 -35.67 -15.55
CA LEU A 641 40.38 -35.57 -14.10
C LEU A 641 39.95 -36.88 -13.41
N LEU A 642 39.07 -37.66 -14.05
CA LEU A 642 38.61 -38.96 -13.58
C LEU A 642 39.21 -40.15 -14.34
N ASN A 643 39.65 -39.99 -15.60
CA ASN A 643 40.26 -41.06 -16.43
C ASN A 643 39.51 -42.41 -16.37
N ASP A 644 38.20 -42.39 -16.62
CA ASP A 644 37.31 -43.57 -16.59
C ASP A 644 37.22 -44.31 -15.23
N LYS A 645 37.68 -43.69 -14.13
CA LYS A 645 37.50 -44.27 -12.78
C LYS A 645 36.01 -44.35 -12.43
N PRO A 646 35.53 -45.52 -11.98
CA PRO A 646 34.12 -45.70 -11.65
C PRO A 646 33.73 -44.84 -10.44
N LEU A 647 32.55 -44.22 -10.50
CA LEU A 647 31.98 -43.51 -9.36
C LEU A 647 31.71 -44.48 -8.19
N PRO A 648 31.89 -44.04 -6.94
CA PRO A 648 31.71 -44.90 -5.76
C PRO A 648 30.27 -45.42 -5.62
N ALA A 649 30.11 -46.55 -4.93
CA ALA A 649 28.82 -47.24 -4.76
C ALA A 649 27.77 -46.47 -3.92
N ASP A 650 28.12 -45.35 -3.28
CA ASP A 650 27.19 -44.53 -2.48
C ASP A 650 26.22 -43.73 -3.38
N GLN A 651 25.19 -44.42 -3.84
CA GLN A 651 24.18 -43.88 -4.75
C GLN A 651 23.43 -42.67 -4.17
N ARG A 652 23.26 -42.58 -2.84
CA ARG A 652 22.54 -41.46 -2.20
C ARG A 652 23.33 -40.15 -2.33
N ARG A 653 24.63 -40.19 -2.08
CA ARG A 653 25.49 -39.01 -2.21
C ARG A 653 25.64 -38.59 -3.67
N VAL A 654 25.79 -39.55 -4.58
CA VAL A 654 25.87 -39.28 -6.03
C VAL A 654 24.57 -38.66 -6.57
N GLU A 655 23.41 -39.19 -6.16
CA GLU A 655 22.10 -38.62 -6.53
C GLU A 655 21.90 -37.20 -5.95
N GLY A 656 22.40 -36.95 -4.74
CA GLY A 656 22.40 -35.61 -4.13
C GLY A 656 23.19 -34.59 -4.94
N ILE A 657 24.40 -34.97 -5.38
CA ILE A 657 25.26 -34.11 -6.23
C ILE A 657 24.59 -33.89 -7.58
N PHE A 658 24.04 -34.93 -8.22
CA PHE A 658 23.31 -34.81 -9.48
C PHE A 658 22.14 -33.82 -9.37
N LYS A 659 21.30 -33.92 -8.34
CA LYS A 659 20.18 -32.98 -8.12
C LYS A 659 20.64 -31.55 -7.89
N ALA A 660 21.76 -31.35 -7.21
CA ALA A 660 22.35 -30.02 -7.02
C ALA A 660 22.80 -29.42 -8.36
N GLN A 661 23.56 -30.18 -9.16
CA GLN A 661 24.02 -29.75 -10.49
C GLN A 661 22.84 -29.42 -11.43
N GLN A 662 21.76 -30.21 -11.43
CA GLN A 662 20.56 -29.91 -12.23
C GLN A 662 19.89 -28.58 -11.83
N ARG A 663 19.89 -28.23 -10.53
CA ARG A 663 19.37 -26.93 -10.06
C ARG A 663 20.26 -25.77 -10.51
N GLU A 664 21.58 -25.92 -10.42
CA GLU A 664 22.54 -24.94 -10.91
C GLU A 664 22.32 -24.65 -12.39
N LEU A 665 22.31 -25.70 -13.23
CA LEU A 665 22.13 -25.58 -14.68
C LEU A 665 20.74 -25.04 -15.07
N ALA A 666 19.68 -25.39 -14.33
CA ALA A 666 18.34 -24.86 -14.57
C ALA A 666 18.27 -23.34 -14.33
N GLN A 667 18.93 -22.85 -13.28
CA GLN A 667 18.98 -21.41 -12.98
C GLN A 667 19.82 -20.65 -14.01
N LEU A 668 20.96 -21.22 -14.43
CA LEU A 668 21.78 -20.63 -15.49
C LEU A 668 21.03 -20.60 -16.84
N ARG A 669 20.27 -21.66 -17.19
CA ARG A 669 19.37 -21.67 -18.36
C ARG A 669 18.29 -20.59 -18.28
N ALA A 670 17.63 -20.44 -17.13
CA ALA A 670 16.59 -19.43 -16.93
C ALA A 670 17.17 -18.02 -17.03
N TYR A 671 18.37 -17.81 -16.49
CA TYR A 671 19.09 -16.54 -16.60
C TYR A 671 19.45 -16.24 -18.06
N LEU A 672 19.97 -17.23 -18.80
CA LEU A 672 20.30 -17.15 -20.22
C LEU A 672 19.10 -16.86 -21.12
N ALA A 673 17.94 -17.43 -20.79
CA ALA A 673 16.68 -17.14 -21.46
C ALA A 673 16.19 -15.71 -21.22
N LYS A 674 16.43 -15.15 -20.03
CA LYS A 674 15.92 -13.85 -19.59
C LYS A 674 16.81 -12.67 -19.99
N ARG A 675 18.14 -12.85 -19.97
CA ARG A 675 19.12 -11.77 -20.12
C ARG A 675 19.96 -11.86 -21.40
N GLY A 676 19.89 -12.99 -22.11
CA GLY A 676 20.65 -13.21 -23.33
C GLY A 676 22.13 -13.51 -23.08
N GLU A 677 22.83 -13.92 -24.13
CA GLU A 677 24.22 -14.43 -24.06
C GLU A 677 25.23 -13.37 -23.59
N LYS A 678 25.01 -12.09 -23.92
CA LYS A 678 25.93 -10.98 -23.59
C LYS A 678 25.97 -10.62 -22.09
N GLU A 679 24.84 -10.71 -21.39
CA GLU A 679 24.77 -10.41 -19.94
C GLU A 679 25.21 -11.61 -19.06
N LEU A 680 25.56 -12.75 -19.67
CA LEU A 680 26.06 -13.92 -18.94
C LEU A 680 27.56 -13.90 -18.73
N THR A 681 28.30 -13.26 -19.64
CA THR A 681 29.69 -12.87 -19.39
C THR A 681 29.80 -11.85 -18.24
N ASP A 682 28.74 -11.08 -18.01
CA ASP A 682 28.66 -10.11 -16.90
C ASP A 682 28.22 -10.75 -15.56
N LEU A 683 27.83 -12.03 -15.51
CA LEU A 683 27.48 -12.74 -14.27
C LEU A 683 28.70 -12.97 -13.34
N ILE A 684 29.90 -12.72 -13.86
CA ILE A 684 31.16 -12.65 -13.12
C ILE A 684 31.28 -11.29 -12.38
N ASP A 685 30.32 -10.36 -12.56
CA ASP A 685 30.18 -9.12 -11.78
C ASP A 685 29.75 -9.44 -10.32
N PRO A 686 30.46 -8.91 -9.30
CA PRO A 686 30.12 -9.06 -7.88
C PRO A 686 28.71 -8.62 -7.46
N LYS A 687 27.96 -7.92 -8.31
CA LYS A 687 26.58 -7.47 -8.04
C LYS A 687 25.51 -8.55 -8.25
N ALA A 688 25.83 -9.70 -8.84
CA ALA A 688 24.91 -10.83 -8.94
C ALA A 688 24.83 -11.64 -7.63
N HIS A 689 23.77 -12.43 -7.45
CA HIS A 689 23.60 -13.28 -6.26
C HIS A 689 24.80 -14.24 -6.15
N ASP A 690 25.61 -14.11 -5.09
CA ASP A 690 26.91 -14.79 -4.89
C ASP A 690 26.90 -16.28 -5.26
N TRP A 691 25.84 -17.02 -4.89
CA TRP A 691 25.66 -18.41 -5.29
C TRP A 691 25.58 -18.62 -6.82
N LEU A 692 24.85 -17.78 -7.55
CA LEU A 692 24.67 -17.88 -9.01
C LEU A 692 25.94 -17.47 -9.76
N SER A 693 26.68 -16.47 -9.27
CA SER A 693 27.98 -16.08 -9.80
C SER A 693 29.00 -17.22 -9.65
N ARG A 694 29.03 -17.88 -8.49
CA ARG A 694 29.86 -19.08 -8.28
C ARG A 694 29.48 -20.23 -9.21
N CYS A 695 28.19 -20.45 -9.45
CA CYS A 695 27.74 -21.44 -10.43
C CYS A 695 28.14 -21.05 -11.86
N ALA A 696 28.00 -19.78 -12.25
CA ALA A 696 28.39 -19.31 -13.57
C ALA A 696 29.89 -19.48 -13.82
N VAL A 697 30.74 -19.12 -12.84
CA VAL A 697 32.20 -19.30 -12.89
C VAL A 697 32.58 -20.79 -12.94
N LYS A 698 31.90 -21.63 -12.15
CA LYS A 698 32.13 -23.09 -12.19
C LYS A 698 31.91 -23.65 -13.59
N TRP A 699 30.80 -23.30 -14.24
CA TRP A 699 30.43 -23.92 -15.52
C TRP A 699 31.00 -23.19 -16.77
N SER A 700 31.46 -21.94 -16.69
CA SER A 700 31.73 -21.04 -17.84
C SER A 700 32.71 -21.55 -18.90
N HIS A 701 33.57 -22.50 -18.57
CA HIS A 701 34.59 -23.05 -19.47
C HIS A 701 34.38 -24.53 -19.80
N THR A 702 33.20 -25.08 -19.53
CA THR A 702 32.90 -26.50 -19.80
C THR A 702 32.22 -26.76 -21.13
N PRO A 703 32.38 -27.97 -21.69
CA PRO A 703 31.57 -28.46 -22.82
C PRO A 703 30.07 -28.37 -22.55
N THR A 704 29.64 -28.59 -21.31
CA THR A 704 28.24 -28.43 -20.89
C THR A 704 27.72 -27.00 -21.05
N TRP A 705 28.53 -26.00 -20.70
CA TRP A 705 28.19 -24.59 -20.91
C TRP A 705 28.12 -24.21 -22.39
N GLN A 706 29.07 -24.69 -23.18
CA GLN A 706 29.05 -24.51 -24.62
C GLN A 706 27.81 -25.14 -25.24
N ARG A 707 27.43 -26.36 -24.82
CA ARG A 707 26.19 -27.02 -25.26
C ARG A 707 24.94 -26.24 -24.86
N LEU A 708 24.92 -25.59 -23.70
CA LEU A 708 23.80 -24.72 -23.28
C LEU A 708 23.66 -23.49 -24.17
N ILE A 709 24.77 -22.81 -24.45
CA ILE A 709 24.82 -21.66 -25.37
C ILE A 709 24.43 -22.10 -26.78
N GLU A 710 24.99 -23.22 -27.26
CA GLU A 710 24.74 -23.75 -28.59
C GLU A 710 23.30 -24.21 -28.75
N THR A 711 22.73 -24.89 -27.74
CA THR A 711 21.29 -25.24 -27.73
C THR A 711 20.45 -23.98 -27.82
N ARG A 712 20.82 -22.90 -27.12
CA ARG A 712 20.10 -21.62 -27.22
C ARG A 712 20.29 -20.95 -28.57
N ARG A 713 21.49 -20.98 -29.15
CA ARG A 713 21.77 -20.46 -30.49
C ARG A 713 21.01 -21.25 -31.55
N ILE A 714 20.90 -22.57 -31.40
CA ILE A 714 20.07 -23.45 -32.23
C ILE A 714 18.59 -23.15 -32.02
N GLU A 715 18.10 -22.98 -30.79
CA GLU A 715 16.71 -22.58 -30.52
C GLU A 715 16.39 -21.21 -31.13
N ARG A 716 17.27 -20.23 -30.96
CA ARG A 716 17.14 -18.88 -31.52
C ARG A 716 17.22 -18.92 -33.03
N SER A 717 18.13 -19.70 -33.61
CA SER A 717 18.25 -19.93 -35.05
C SER A 717 17.07 -20.72 -35.60
N ARG A 718 16.46 -21.63 -34.83
CA ARG A 718 15.19 -22.31 -35.16
C ARG A 718 14.01 -21.35 -35.03
N GLN A 719 14.04 -20.40 -34.09
CA GLN A 719 13.02 -19.37 -33.92
C GLN A 719 13.12 -18.32 -35.03
N ILE A 720 14.33 -18.01 -35.49
CA ILE A 720 14.62 -17.14 -36.64
C ILE A 720 14.35 -17.87 -37.95
N ARG A 721 14.73 -19.15 -38.10
CA ARG A 721 14.33 -20.00 -39.24
C ARG A 721 12.82 -20.18 -39.28
N ARG A 722 12.13 -20.41 -38.17
CA ARG A 722 10.64 -20.39 -38.11
C ARG A 722 10.05 -19.05 -38.57
N LYS A 723 10.79 -17.94 -38.38
CA LYS A 723 10.45 -16.61 -38.91
C LYS A 723 10.90 -16.38 -40.37
N MET A 724 11.81 -17.18 -40.90
CA MET A 724 12.43 -17.05 -42.23
C MET A 724 12.10 -18.16 -43.24
N ILE A 725 11.42 -19.25 -42.83
CA ILE A 725 10.89 -20.25 -43.76
C ILE A 725 9.85 -19.55 -44.63
N THR A 726 10.07 -19.57 -45.94
CA THR A 726 9.15 -19.07 -46.97
C THR A 726 7.85 -19.87 -46.96
N GLU A 727 6.75 -19.24 -47.38
CA GLU A 727 5.39 -19.83 -47.41
C GLU A 727 5.35 -21.24 -48.05
N ALA A 728 6.12 -21.47 -49.12
CA ALA A 728 6.15 -22.75 -49.84
C ALA A 728 6.70 -23.93 -49.00
N GLN A 729 7.70 -23.70 -48.14
CA GLN A 729 8.24 -24.75 -47.25
C GLN A 729 7.39 -24.92 -45.97
N LYS A 730 6.51 -23.95 -45.65
CA LYS A 730 5.51 -24.08 -44.58
C LYS A 730 4.32 -24.92 -45.02
N GLU A 731 3.91 -24.89 -46.30
CA GLU A 731 2.84 -25.74 -46.83
C GLU A 731 3.25 -27.22 -46.84
N GLU A 732 4.47 -27.54 -47.26
CA GLU A 732 4.97 -28.92 -47.34
C GLU A 732 5.08 -29.58 -45.95
N MET A 733 5.66 -28.89 -44.96
CA MET A 733 5.70 -29.37 -43.56
C MET A 733 4.33 -29.32 -42.85
N ALA A 734 3.42 -28.42 -43.24
CA ALA A 734 2.07 -28.37 -42.68
C ALA A 734 1.19 -29.52 -43.17
N THR A 735 1.45 -30.04 -44.37
CA THR A 735 0.71 -31.17 -44.95
C THR A 735 1.06 -32.47 -44.23
N ASP A 736 2.33 -32.69 -43.89
CA ASP A 736 2.78 -33.88 -43.14
C ASP A 736 2.38 -33.83 -41.65
N LEU A 737 2.34 -32.64 -41.04
CA LEU A 737 1.97 -32.49 -39.63
C LEU A 737 0.45 -32.37 -39.40
N ALA A 738 -0.33 -32.00 -40.42
CA ALA A 738 -1.80 -31.97 -40.38
C ALA A 738 -2.43 -33.37 -40.38
N ALA A 739 -1.65 -34.41 -40.73
CA ALA A 739 -2.12 -35.79 -40.77
C ALA A 739 -2.17 -36.47 -39.37
N GLU A 740 -1.48 -35.96 -38.35
CA GLU A 740 -1.28 -36.71 -37.09
C GLU A 740 -1.87 -36.09 -35.80
N LEU A 741 -2.50 -34.90 -35.81
CA LEU A 741 -3.06 -34.32 -34.57
C LEU A 741 -4.47 -33.71 -34.71
N PRO A 742 -5.39 -33.97 -33.75
CA PRO A 742 -6.78 -33.48 -33.79
C PRO A 742 -6.85 -31.94 -33.70
N GLN A 743 -7.56 -31.35 -34.66
CA GLN A 743 -7.75 -29.91 -34.81
C GLN A 743 -8.59 -29.30 -33.68
N VAL A 744 -7.97 -28.42 -32.88
CA VAL A 744 -8.63 -27.24 -32.29
C VAL A 744 -7.67 -26.06 -32.37
N LEU A 745 -7.87 -25.17 -33.35
CA LEU A 745 -7.10 -23.95 -33.55
C LEU A 745 -7.40 -22.91 -32.45
N PRO A 746 -6.38 -22.30 -31.79
CA PRO A 746 -6.50 -20.96 -31.24
C PRO A 746 -6.11 -19.95 -32.33
N GLU A 747 -7.06 -19.07 -32.68
CA GLU A 747 -6.91 -18.02 -33.69
C GLU A 747 -5.69 -17.10 -33.44
N ARG A 748 -5.00 -16.72 -34.52
CA ARG A 748 -3.92 -15.73 -34.56
C ARG A 748 -4.48 -14.33 -34.20
N PRO A 749 -3.76 -13.48 -33.45
CA PRO A 749 -4.28 -12.17 -33.04
C PRO A 749 -4.38 -11.19 -34.22
N ARG A 750 -5.51 -10.47 -34.30
CA ARG A 750 -5.84 -9.49 -35.34
C ARG A 750 -4.88 -8.29 -35.35
N THR A 751 -4.28 -8.04 -36.50
CA THR A 751 -3.63 -6.80 -36.96
C THR A 751 -4.49 -6.18 -38.07
N LEU A 752 -4.16 -5.00 -38.62
CA LEU A 752 -4.91 -4.47 -39.78
C LEU A 752 -4.81 -5.31 -41.05
N ALA A 753 -3.89 -6.27 -41.15
CA ALA A 753 -3.91 -7.22 -42.27
C ALA A 753 -5.11 -8.19 -42.18
N ASP A 754 -5.77 -8.26 -41.02
CA ASP A 754 -6.85 -9.21 -40.71
C ASP A 754 -8.26 -8.57 -40.73
N LEU A 755 -8.36 -7.27 -41.03
CA LEU A 755 -9.66 -6.61 -41.26
C LEU A 755 -10.03 -6.75 -42.73
N SER A 756 -11.00 -7.62 -43.04
CA SER A 756 -11.58 -7.68 -44.38
C SER A 756 -12.35 -6.38 -44.68
N GLN A 757 -12.45 -6.03 -45.97
CA GLN A 757 -13.28 -4.90 -46.43
C GLN A 757 -14.73 -5.03 -45.92
N GLU A 758 -15.24 -6.26 -45.86
CA GLU A 758 -16.55 -6.61 -45.31
C GLU A 758 -16.70 -6.28 -43.80
N LEU A 759 -15.62 -6.33 -43.01
CA LEU A 759 -15.65 -5.90 -41.60
C LEU A 759 -15.70 -4.38 -41.50
N LEU A 760 -14.98 -3.65 -42.34
CA LEU A 760 -15.05 -2.18 -42.40
C LEU A 760 -16.46 -1.70 -42.79
N ASP A 761 -17.11 -2.41 -43.73
CA ASP A 761 -18.47 -2.11 -44.17
C ASP A 761 -19.52 -2.51 -43.12
N ARG A 762 -19.33 -3.65 -42.41
CA ARG A 762 -20.23 -4.13 -41.34
C ARG A 762 -20.26 -3.23 -40.10
N TYR A 763 -19.19 -2.50 -39.82
CA TYR A 763 -19.09 -1.66 -38.61
C TYR A 763 -19.72 -0.27 -38.76
N GLY A 764 -20.24 0.10 -39.94
CA GLY A 764 -20.81 1.43 -40.14
C GLY A 764 -19.91 2.50 -39.56
N VAL A 765 -18.59 2.39 -39.79
CA VAL A 765 -17.64 3.42 -39.36
C VAL A 765 -18.18 4.70 -39.96
N ILE A 766 -18.64 5.63 -39.13
CA ILE A 766 -18.86 7.00 -39.58
C ILE A 766 -17.46 7.57 -39.81
N LEU A 767 -16.81 7.12 -40.89
CA LEU A 767 -15.93 7.99 -41.64
C LEU A 767 -16.83 9.14 -42.04
N GLY A 768 -16.36 10.38 -41.90
CA GLY A 768 -17.12 11.51 -42.41
C GLY A 768 -17.34 11.37 -43.93
N SER A 769 -18.41 10.70 -44.34
CA SER A 769 -19.16 10.92 -45.57
C SER A 769 -20.47 10.12 -45.61
N PRO A 770 -21.48 10.66 -46.31
CA PRO A 770 -22.88 10.21 -46.25
C PRO A 770 -23.14 9.10 -47.28
N ASP A 771 -23.83 8.02 -46.89
CA ASP A 771 -24.96 7.44 -47.65
C ASP A 771 -25.25 5.96 -47.35
N MET A 772 -26.56 5.68 -47.21
CA MET A 772 -27.31 4.48 -47.63
C MET A 772 -27.38 3.21 -46.75
N ALA A 773 -28.51 3.19 -46.02
CA ALA A 773 -29.50 2.16 -45.74
C ALA A 773 -29.50 0.75 -46.40
N ARG A 774 -30.05 -0.21 -45.63
CA ARG A 774 -30.95 -1.37 -45.92
C ARG A 774 -30.40 -2.76 -45.50
N GLY A 775 -31.15 -3.46 -44.64
CA GLY A 775 -31.05 -4.93 -44.38
C GLY A 775 -31.75 -5.75 -45.48
N PRO A 776 -32.31 -6.97 -45.24
CA PRO A 776 -32.48 -7.74 -43.99
C PRO A 776 -32.36 -9.30 -44.17
N GLU A 777 -32.94 -10.06 -43.21
CA GLU A 777 -33.50 -11.45 -43.28
C GLU A 777 -32.55 -12.67 -43.24
N GLN A 778 -32.92 -13.87 -42.77
CA GLN A 778 -33.80 -14.47 -41.73
C GLN A 778 -33.63 -16.00 -41.97
N GLY A 779 -33.79 -16.89 -40.97
CA GLY A 779 -33.96 -18.32 -41.27
C GLY A 779 -33.63 -19.33 -40.16
N ASP A 780 -34.69 -19.89 -39.58
CA ASP A 780 -34.79 -21.00 -38.64
C ASP A 780 -34.14 -22.33 -39.09
N GLN A 781 -33.72 -23.18 -38.13
CA GLN A 781 -34.33 -24.51 -37.92
C GLN A 781 -33.68 -25.36 -36.79
N ASP A 782 -34.54 -25.71 -35.83
CA ASP A 782 -34.83 -27.03 -35.23
C ASP A 782 -33.76 -27.92 -34.52
N LYS A 783 -34.01 -28.08 -33.22
CA LYS A 783 -34.33 -29.33 -32.44
C LYS A 783 -33.55 -30.64 -32.68
N LEU A 784 -32.99 -31.19 -31.59
CA LEU A 784 -33.29 -32.52 -30.97
C LEU A 784 -32.24 -32.84 -29.87
N GLN A 785 -32.61 -33.00 -28.58
CA GLN A 785 -32.71 -34.27 -27.82
C GLN A 785 -31.40 -35.12 -27.79
N LYS A 786 -30.84 -35.69 -26.71
CA LYS A 786 -31.33 -36.24 -25.42
C LYS A 786 -30.13 -36.71 -24.55
N LYS A 787 -30.26 -36.59 -23.21
CA LYS A 787 -29.91 -37.51 -22.08
C LYS A 787 -28.54 -38.25 -21.95
N ARG A 788 -27.81 -37.91 -20.84
CA ARG A 788 -27.27 -38.69 -19.65
C ARG A 788 -26.72 -40.14 -19.84
N PRO A 789 -25.85 -40.75 -18.94
CA PRO A 789 -25.43 -40.39 -17.56
C PRO A 789 -23.92 -40.67 -17.16
N LYS A 790 -23.58 -40.35 -15.88
CA LYS A 790 -22.41 -40.71 -15.02
C LYS A 790 -22.28 -42.24 -14.77
N PRO A 791 -21.17 -42.89 -14.25
CA PRO A 791 -20.51 -42.55 -12.95
C PRO A 791 -19.04 -43.01 -12.61
N VAL A 792 -18.46 -42.35 -11.58
CA VAL A 792 -17.70 -42.85 -10.38
C VAL A 792 -16.33 -43.58 -10.48
N ARG A 793 -15.33 -43.07 -9.70
CA ARG A 793 -14.46 -43.77 -8.69
C ARG A 793 -13.46 -42.76 -8.09
N SER A 794 -13.54 -42.35 -6.81
CA SER A 794 -13.09 -42.95 -5.53
C SER A 794 -11.61 -42.68 -5.14
N LEU A 795 -11.48 -42.05 -3.96
CA LEU A 795 -10.35 -41.57 -3.11
C LEU A 795 -9.11 -42.50 -2.96
N PRO A 796 -7.96 -42.00 -2.45
CA PRO A 796 -7.72 -41.99 -0.97
C PRO A 796 -6.97 -40.75 -0.41
N ALA A 797 -7.17 -40.52 0.90
CA ALA A 797 -6.54 -39.50 1.74
C ALA A 797 -5.16 -39.94 2.31
N PRO A 798 -4.36 -38.99 2.85
CA PRO A 798 -3.66 -39.24 4.12
C PRO A 798 -3.64 -37.99 5.05
N VAL A 799 -4.11 -38.08 6.31
CA VAL A 799 -3.40 -38.38 7.58
C VAL A 799 -2.49 -37.23 8.09
N ASP A 800 -3.00 -36.54 9.11
CA ASP A 800 -2.27 -35.63 10.03
C ASP A 800 -1.70 -36.39 11.24
N PRO A 801 -0.68 -35.82 11.92
CA PRO A 801 -0.51 -36.00 13.36
C PRO A 801 -0.61 -34.66 14.13
N ALA A 802 -1.46 -34.65 15.16
CA ALA A 802 -1.67 -33.53 16.09
C ALA A 802 -0.59 -33.46 17.20
N PRO A 803 -0.27 -32.28 17.76
CA PRO A 803 0.53 -32.16 18.99
C PRO A 803 -0.33 -32.06 20.26
N ALA A 804 0.17 -32.64 21.35
CA ALA A 804 -0.47 -32.85 22.65
C ALA A 804 -0.94 -31.58 23.40
N GLN A 805 -2.07 -31.68 24.11
CA GLN A 805 -2.64 -30.63 24.96
C GLN A 805 -1.96 -30.58 26.34
N ALA A 806 -1.60 -29.37 26.79
CA ALA A 806 -0.72 -29.13 27.93
C ALA A 806 -1.43 -28.78 29.27
N PHE A 807 -2.76 -28.89 29.39
CA PHE A 807 -3.48 -28.52 30.62
C PHE A 807 -4.57 -29.52 30.98
N SER A 808 -4.78 -29.75 32.28
CA SER A 808 -5.88 -30.58 32.77
C SER A 808 -7.24 -29.88 32.65
N SER A 809 -8.31 -30.65 32.60
CA SER A 809 -9.69 -30.16 32.47
C SER A 809 -10.15 -29.29 33.64
N GLU A 810 -9.65 -29.53 34.86
CA GLU A 810 -9.92 -28.67 36.03
C GLU A 810 -9.20 -27.33 35.95
N GLU A 811 -7.96 -27.31 35.44
CA GLU A 811 -7.22 -26.07 35.22
C GLU A 811 -7.87 -25.23 34.13
N LEU A 812 -8.34 -25.85 33.03
CA LEU A 812 -9.10 -25.17 31.99
C LEU A 812 -10.43 -24.60 32.53
N ALA A 813 -11.09 -25.29 33.47
CA ALA A 813 -12.30 -24.80 34.13
C ALA A 813 -12.03 -23.63 35.09
N LEU A 814 -10.93 -23.66 35.84
CA LEU A 814 -10.46 -22.56 36.70
C LEU A 814 -10.01 -21.35 35.87
N PHE A 815 -9.34 -21.55 34.73
CA PHE A 815 -9.00 -20.49 33.80
C PHE A 815 -10.25 -19.89 33.15
N ALA A 816 -11.24 -20.71 32.80
CA ALA A 816 -12.51 -20.22 32.27
C ALA A 816 -13.33 -19.46 33.34
N LEU A 817 -13.33 -19.90 34.59
CA LEU A 817 -13.99 -19.19 35.70
C LEU A 817 -13.27 -17.88 36.03
N GLU A 818 -11.94 -17.89 36.07
CA GLU A 818 -11.13 -16.70 36.29
C GLU A 818 -11.24 -15.71 35.14
N GLU A 819 -11.30 -16.17 33.90
CA GLU A 819 -11.55 -15.32 32.73
C GLU A 819 -12.96 -14.73 32.79
N ARG A 820 -13.95 -15.48 33.29
CA ARG A 820 -15.31 -14.98 33.55
C ARG A 820 -15.34 -13.94 34.67
N LEU A 821 -14.60 -14.14 35.77
CA LEU A 821 -14.51 -13.18 36.88
C LEU A 821 -13.75 -11.91 36.46
N ARG A 822 -12.60 -12.05 35.80
CA ARG A 822 -11.86 -10.94 35.17
C ARG A 822 -12.70 -10.21 34.13
N LYS A 823 -13.56 -10.92 33.40
CA LYS A 823 -14.50 -10.29 32.47
C LYS A 823 -15.58 -9.49 33.20
N ARG A 824 -16.19 -10.05 34.25
CA ARG A 824 -17.18 -9.33 35.08
C ARG A 824 -16.57 -8.10 35.75
N GLU A 825 -15.35 -8.21 36.26
CA GLU A 825 -14.63 -7.10 36.87
C GLU A 825 -14.28 -6.02 35.84
N ARG A 826 -13.79 -6.42 34.65
CA ARG A 826 -13.59 -5.50 33.53
C ARG A 826 -14.88 -4.79 33.13
N ASP A 827 -15.99 -5.51 33.07
CA ASP A 827 -17.31 -4.94 32.72
C ASP A 827 -17.80 -3.98 33.83
N ARG A 828 -17.56 -4.31 35.11
CA ARG A 828 -17.83 -3.42 36.27
C ARG A 828 -17.00 -2.14 36.20
N ARG A 829 -15.67 -2.24 36.09
CA ARG A 829 -14.75 -1.09 35.99
C ARG A 829 -15.03 -0.24 34.75
N ARG A 830 -15.43 -0.87 33.65
CA ARG A 830 -15.86 -0.16 32.45
C ARG A 830 -17.16 0.62 32.67
N LYS A 831 -18.10 0.07 33.43
CA LYS A 831 -19.33 0.77 33.81
C LYS A 831 -19.01 1.98 34.70
N GLU A 832 -18.18 1.80 35.73
CA GLU A 832 -17.73 2.88 36.63
C GLU A 832 -16.98 3.99 35.87
N MET A 833 -16.13 3.63 34.90
CA MET A 833 -15.46 4.56 34.00
C MET A 833 -16.47 5.33 33.13
N ILE A 834 -17.47 4.65 32.57
CA ILE A 834 -18.53 5.29 31.77
C ILE A 834 -19.32 6.27 32.64
N GLU A 835 -19.64 5.91 33.88
CA GLU A 835 -20.33 6.77 34.85
C GLU A 835 -19.48 8.01 35.21
N ALA A 836 -18.18 7.84 35.43
CA ALA A 836 -17.25 8.95 35.67
C ALA A 836 -17.14 9.89 34.45
N LEU A 837 -17.10 9.34 33.24
CA LEU A 837 -17.12 10.13 32.01
C LEU A 837 -18.47 10.82 31.78
N ALA A 838 -19.59 10.16 32.10
CA ALA A 838 -20.93 10.71 32.00
C ALA A 838 -21.14 11.88 32.97
N ALA A 839 -20.71 11.73 34.24
CA ALA A 839 -20.74 12.81 35.23
C ALA A 839 -19.91 14.03 34.78
N ARG A 840 -18.86 13.80 33.99
CA ARG A 840 -17.99 14.86 33.47
C ARG A 840 -18.48 15.47 32.15
N ALA A 841 -19.15 14.68 31.30
CA ALA A 841 -19.69 15.09 30.00
C ALA A 841 -21.12 15.65 30.04
N GLY A 842 -21.90 15.29 31.07
CA GLY A 842 -23.35 15.43 31.08
C GLY A 842 -24.07 14.22 30.47
N ASP A 843 -25.39 14.17 30.65
CA ASP A 843 -26.28 13.11 30.16
C ASP A 843 -27.18 13.60 29.02
N GLU A 844 -28.17 12.82 28.57
CA GLU A 844 -29.05 13.20 27.46
C GLU A 844 -29.87 14.49 27.70
N ARG A 845 -30.10 14.87 28.97
CA ARG A 845 -30.97 15.99 29.37
C ARG A 845 -30.20 17.24 29.76
N PHE A 846 -28.94 17.10 30.17
CA PHE A 846 -28.10 18.21 30.65
C PHE A 846 -26.66 18.11 30.12
N VAL A 847 -26.02 19.25 29.87
CA VAL A 847 -24.59 19.33 29.51
C VAL A 847 -23.86 19.99 30.68
N THR A 848 -22.81 19.35 31.22
CA THR A 848 -22.03 20.00 32.27
C THR A 848 -21.39 21.29 31.73
N PRO A 849 -21.24 22.37 32.51
CA PRO A 849 -20.69 23.61 31.95
C PRO A 849 -19.24 23.51 31.45
N LEU A 850 -18.44 22.55 31.96
CA LEU A 850 -17.19 22.15 31.30
C LEU A 850 -17.45 21.61 29.88
N ALA A 851 -18.32 20.61 29.75
CA ALA A 851 -18.68 20.03 28.46
C ALA A 851 -19.32 21.06 27.53
N ALA A 852 -20.16 21.96 28.04
CA ALA A 852 -20.80 23.02 27.27
C ALA A 852 -19.76 24.00 26.76
N ARG A 853 -18.79 24.42 27.58
CA ARG A 853 -17.66 25.26 27.16
C ARG A 853 -16.80 24.58 26.08
N LEU A 854 -16.49 23.29 26.25
CA LEU A 854 -15.72 22.52 25.27
C LEU A 854 -16.49 22.36 23.96
N LEU A 855 -17.78 22.02 24.03
CA LEU A 855 -18.67 21.91 22.87
C LEU A 855 -18.90 23.27 22.19
N ARG A 856 -18.98 24.36 22.95
CA ARG A 856 -19.04 25.73 22.44
C ARG A 856 -17.77 26.08 21.69
N LYS A 857 -16.60 25.83 22.27
CA LYS A 857 -15.31 25.97 21.57
C LYS A 857 -15.31 25.18 20.26
N LEU A 858 -15.72 23.91 20.31
CA LEU A 858 -15.83 23.04 19.13
C LEU A 858 -16.80 23.61 18.08
N ALA A 859 -17.93 24.17 18.51
CA ALA A 859 -18.91 24.80 17.62
C ALA A 859 -18.40 26.11 17.03
N GLU A 860 -17.67 26.90 17.80
CA GLU A 860 -16.94 28.09 17.36
C GLU A 860 -15.79 27.73 16.39
N GLY A 861 -15.50 26.43 16.25
CA GLY A 861 -14.60 25.87 15.25
C GLY A 861 -13.19 25.60 15.77
N TRP A 862 -13.01 25.65 17.10
CA TRP A 862 -11.79 25.22 17.77
C TRP A 862 -11.61 23.71 17.61
N ASP A 863 -10.43 23.28 17.21
CA ASP A 863 -10.15 21.90 16.82
C ASP A 863 -9.10 21.30 17.76
N PRO A 864 -9.49 20.44 18.72
CA PRO A 864 -8.58 19.85 19.68
C PRO A 864 -7.53 18.95 19.04
N GLU A 865 -7.78 18.41 17.83
CA GLU A 865 -6.82 17.55 17.12
C GLU A 865 -5.66 18.35 16.51
N LYS A 866 -5.77 19.69 16.43
CA LYS A 866 -4.71 20.59 15.96
C LYS A 866 -3.76 21.05 17.05
N ILE A 867 -4.10 20.78 18.31
CA ILE A 867 -3.26 21.14 19.45
C ILE A 867 -2.30 20.00 19.71
N ASP A 868 -1.00 20.32 19.76
CA ASP A 868 0.06 19.33 19.92
C ASP A 868 0.06 18.76 21.35
N SER A 869 -0.77 17.74 21.57
CA SER A 869 -0.92 17.00 22.83
C SER A 869 0.32 16.20 23.24
N ARG A 870 1.41 16.28 22.46
CA ARG A 870 2.64 15.48 22.60
C ARG A 870 3.83 16.29 23.11
N LYS A 871 3.69 17.62 23.26
CA LYS A 871 4.64 18.44 24.00
C LYS A 871 4.42 18.24 25.50
N PRO A 872 5.47 17.96 26.30
CA PRO A 872 5.33 17.86 27.75
C PRO A 872 4.76 19.17 28.28
N ILE A 873 3.76 19.08 29.17
CA ILE A 873 3.09 20.23 29.77
C ILE A 873 4.04 20.88 30.77
N THR A 874 5.01 21.63 30.28
CA THR A 874 5.86 22.50 31.09
C THR A 874 5.30 23.93 31.16
N GLY A 875 4.17 24.21 30.47
CA GLY A 875 3.45 25.50 30.51
C GLY A 875 1.92 25.37 30.35
N PRO A 876 1.13 26.32 30.90
CA PRO A 876 -0.31 26.15 31.11
C PRO A 876 -1.14 26.77 29.96
N SER A 877 -1.10 26.23 28.74
CA SER A 877 -2.09 26.67 27.75
C SER A 877 -3.42 25.94 28.01
N LEU A 878 -4.48 26.70 28.28
CA LEU A 878 -5.84 26.20 28.49
C LEU A 878 -6.29 25.29 27.34
N ASP A 879 -5.81 25.58 26.13
CA ASP A 879 -6.09 24.84 24.91
C ASP A 879 -5.52 23.41 24.91
N GLN A 880 -4.29 23.20 25.39
CA GLN A 880 -3.73 21.84 25.51
C GLN A 880 -4.50 20.98 26.52
N ARG A 881 -4.93 21.60 27.63
CA ARG A 881 -5.77 20.94 28.63
C ARG A 881 -7.13 20.58 28.04
N ASP A 882 -7.78 21.53 27.39
CA ASP A 882 -9.07 21.34 26.73
C ASP A 882 -9.03 20.25 25.64
N ALA A 883 -7.91 20.14 24.92
CA ALA A 883 -7.76 19.18 23.83
C ALA A 883 -7.62 17.76 24.38
N ALA A 884 -6.80 17.60 25.42
CA ALA A 884 -6.65 16.33 26.13
C ALA A 884 -7.97 15.93 26.82
N GLU A 885 -8.69 16.90 27.37
CA GLU A 885 -10.01 16.69 27.99
C GLU A 885 -11.03 16.18 26.97
N ILE A 886 -11.08 16.75 25.77
CA ILE A 886 -11.96 16.26 24.70
C ILE A 886 -11.60 14.84 24.26
N GLU A 887 -10.31 14.51 24.13
CA GLU A 887 -9.90 13.13 23.77
C GLU A 887 -10.37 12.10 24.79
N VAL A 888 -10.38 12.44 26.07
CA VAL A 888 -10.93 11.59 27.13
C VAL A 888 -12.45 11.53 27.05
N LEU A 889 -13.14 12.67 26.93
CA LEU A 889 -14.62 12.72 26.87
C LEU A 889 -15.22 12.12 25.59
N LYS A 890 -14.47 12.07 24.48
CA LYS A 890 -14.85 11.35 23.23
C LYS A 890 -15.15 9.87 23.46
N GLN A 891 -14.67 9.29 24.56
CA GLN A 891 -14.97 7.90 24.92
C GLN A 891 -16.42 7.74 25.43
N HIS A 892 -17.06 8.83 25.87
CA HIS A 892 -18.47 8.85 26.23
C HIS A 892 -19.36 9.02 24.98
N PRO A 893 -20.29 8.11 24.69
CA PRO A 893 -21.07 8.14 23.44
C PRO A 893 -21.86 9.43 23.21
N ILE A 894 -22.52 9.94 24.26
CA ILE A 894 -23.36 11.15 24.18
C ILE A 894 -22.49 12.38 23.93
N PHE A 895 -21.34 12.48 24.60
CA PHE A 895 -20.41 13.59 24.35
C PHE A 895 -19.83 13.54 22.95
N ALA A 896 -19.48 12.34 22.45
CA ALA A 896 -18.98 12.16 21.09
C ALA A 896 -20.02 12.51 20.02
N GLU A 897 -21.29 12.23 20.28
CA GLU A 897 -22.40 12.64 19.41
C GLU A 897 -22.63 14.15 19.47
N ARG A 898 -22.72 14.73 20.67
CA ARG A 898 -22.85 16.18 20.85
C ARG A 898 -21.66 16.95 20.30
N MET A 899 -20.45 16.40 20.38
CA MET A 899 -19.27 16.99 19.75
C MET A 899 -19.45 17.08 18.24
N LYS A 900 -19.98 16.03 17.59
CA LYS A 900 -20.28 16.08 16.15
C LYS A 900 -21.38 17.09 15.83
N LEU A 901 -22.42 17.15 16.65
CA LEU A 901 -23.51 18.12 16.50
C LEU A 901 -23.03 19.57 16.73
N ALA A 902 -22.16 19.78 17.72
CA ALA A 902 -21.56 21.07 18.02
C ALA A 902 -20.65 21.52 16.88
N GLN A 903 -19.80 20.63 16.38
CA GLN A 903 -18.99 20.86 15.17
C GLN A 903 -19.86 21.13 13.93
N ALA A 904 -21.06 20.54 13.87
CA ALA A 904 -22.06 20.80 12.84
C ALA A 904 -22.92 22.05 13.12
N LYS A 905 -22.68 22.75 14.25
CA LYS A 905 -23.43 23.92 14.71
C LYS A 905 -24.93 23.68 14.79
N ASP A 906 -25.33 22.50 15.26
CA ASP A 906 -26.73 22.13 15.37
C ASP A 906 -27.51 23.15 16.23
N PRO A 907 -28.59 23.76 15.73
CA PRO A 907 -29.30 24.83 16.44
C PRO A 907 -29.96 24.38 17.75
N GLN A 908 -30.35 23.11 17.88
CA GLN A 908 -30.99 22.60 19.09
C GLN A 908 -29.94 22.38 20.20
N LEU A 909 -28.77 21.83 19.84
CA LEU A 909 -27.66 21.71 20.78
C LEU A 909 -27.09 23.08 21.16
N LEU A 910 -26.98 24.03 20.22
CA LEU A 910 -26.50 25.37 20.54
C LEU A 910 -27.44 26.11 21.48
N LYS A 911 -28.76 25.96 21.35
CA LYS A 911 -29.71 26.48 22.36
C LYS A 911 -29.47 25.89 23.75
N LEU A 912 -29.22 24.58 23.82
CA LEU A 912 -28.88 23.88 25.07
C LEU A 912 -27.56 24.36 25.71
N ILE A 913 -26.66 24.97 24.92
CA ILE A 913 -25.34 25.47 25.36
C ILE A 913 -25.39 26.97 25.75
N VAL A 914 -26.37 27.74 25.25
CA VAL A 914 -26.43 29.21 25.37
C VAL A 914 -27.13 29.72 26.65
N ASP A 915 -27.93 28.88 27.33
CA ASP A 915 -28.75 29.31 28.49
C ASP A 915 -28.00 29.42 29.85
N ASP A 916 -26.70 29.10 29.94
CA ASP A 916 -25.95 28.98 31.21
C ASP A 916 -24.82 30.03 31.40
N ASP A 917 -24.98 31.26 30.88
CA ASP A 917 -24.03 32.39 31.06
C ASP A 917 -24.12 33.02 32.48
N ALA A 918 -23.87 32.24 33.55
CA ALA A 918 -23.72 32.77 34.92
C ALA A 918 -22.25 32.70 35.41
N PRO A 919 -21.67 33.78 35.98
CA PRO A 919 -20.33 33.78 36.54
C PRO A 919 -20.33 33.26 37.99
N VAL A 920 -19.49 32.28 38.35
CA VAL A 920 -19.32 31.86 39.74
C VAL A 920 -17.87 31.46 40.05
N GLU A 921 -17.28 32.15 41.02
CA GLU A 921 -15.98 31.86 41.65
C GLU A 921 -16.10 30.72 42.68
N GLY A 922 -15.10 29.83 42.73
CA GLY A 922 -14.79 29.03 43.92
C GLY A 922 -14.86 27.48 43.80
N ALA A 923 -13.70 26.86 44.04
CA ALA A 923 -13.46 25.47 44.49
C ALA A 923 -13.52 24.27 43.49
N ASN A 924 -12.50 23.41 43.62
CA ASN A 924 -11.98 22.48 42.61
C ASN A 924 -11.86 21.03 43.10
N LEU A 925 -12.66 20.10 42.58
CA LEU A 925 -12.39 18.65 42.61
C LEU A 925 -12.99 17.96 41.37
N SER A 926 -12.45 18.25 40.18
CA SER A 926 -12.96 17.69 38.93
C SER A 926 -12.27 16.37 38.58
N GLY A 927 -12.95 15.23 38.80
CA GLY A 927 -12.61 13.91 38.22
C GLY A 927 -12.11 12.83 39.18
N ARG A 928 -11.91 13.15 40.46
CA ARG A 928 -11.67 12.18 41.54
C ARG A 928 -13.02 11.68 42.02
N VAL A 929 -13.28 10.38 41.97
CA VAL A 929 -14.51 9.79 42.50
C VAL A 929 -14.14 9.18 43.86
N PRO A 930 -14.38 9.90 44.98
CA PRO A 930 -14.06 9.36 46.29
C PRO A 930 -14.88 8.09 46.52
N SER A 931 -14.21 7.03 46.97
CA SER A 931 -14.89 5.84 47.46
C SER A 931 -15.30 6.08 48.91
N ARG A 932 -16.60 6.15 49.19
CA ARG A 932 -17.15 6.15 50.57
C ARG A 932 -17.78 4.79 50.84
N TYR A 933 -17.29 4.10 51.86
CA TYR A 933 -17.78 2.77 52.27
C TYR A 933 -17.76 1.71 51.14
N GLY A 934 -16.74 1.75 50.28
CA GLY A 934 -16.61 0.81 49.17
C GLY A 934 -17.56 1.08 47.99
N ARG A 935 -18.27 2.21 48.00
CA ARG A 935 -19.08 2.69 46.88
C ARG A 935 -18.53 4.03 46.38
N LEU A 936 -18.48 4.16 45.07
CA LEU A 936 -18.09 5.39 44.39
C LEU A 936 -19.15 6.47 44.64
N ASP A 937 -18.76 7.55 45.31
CA ASP A 937 -19.61 8.71 45.55
C ASP A 937 -19.43 9.70 44.38
N PHE A 938 -20.37 9.63 43.44
CA PHE A 938 -20.44 10.54 42.30
C PHE A 938 -21.18 11.85 42.63
N GLY A 939 -21.66 12.02 43.87
CA GLY A 939 -22.53 13.12 44.26
C GLY A 939 -21.77 14.38 44.64
N HIS A 940 -21.28 15.16 43.67
CA HIS A 940 -20.81 16.53 43.89
C HIS A 940 -21.24 17.51 42.78
N GLN A 941 -21.86 18.62 43.19
CA GLN A 941 -22.37 19.72 42.37
C GLN A 941 -21.26 20.75 42.05
N HIS A 942 -20.80 20.88 40.80
CA HIS A 942 -20.28 22.16 40.27
C HIS A 942 -20.11 22.20 38.74
N ALA A 943 -20.05 23.42 38.20
CA ALA A 943 -20.35 23.77 36.81
C ALA A 943 -19.16 23.81 35.82
N SER A 944 -18.12 24.64 35.99
CA SER A 944 -17.19 25.00 34.89
C SER A 944 -15.74 24.55 35.15
N GLY A 945 -15.19 23.72 34.26
CA GLY A 945 -14.15 22.76 34.63
C GLY A 945 -12.66 23.12 34.55
N HIS A 946 -12.22 24.36 34.28
CA HIS A 946 -10.78 24.70 34.32
C HIS A 946 -10.50 26.15 34.74
N ALA A 947 -10.35 26.41 36.04
CA ALA A 947 -9.68 27.61 36.56
C ALA A 947 -8.15 27.41 36.62
N PRO A 948 -7.34 28.48 36.53
CA PRO A 948 -5.87 28.39 36.54
C PRO A 948 -5.26 27.78 37.81
N GLU A 949 -5.98 27.83 38.93
CA GLU A 949 -5.55 27.31 40.24
C GLU A 949 -5.88 25.81 40.45
N VAL A 950 -6.64 25.19 39.54
CA VAL A 950 -6.97 23.75 39.62
C VAL A 950 -5.83 22.90 39.06
N LYS A 951 -5.33 21.94 39.86
CA LYS A 951 -4.45 20.90 39.34
C LYS A 951 -5.18 20.03 38.32
N HIS A 952 -4.61 19.90 37.13
CA HIS A 952 -5.14 19.06 36.04
C HIS A 952 -5.28 17.58 36.47
N PRO A 953 -6.32 16.84 36.06
CA PRO A 953 -6.56 15.47 36.55
C PRO A 953 -5.41 14.49 36.32
N SER A 954 -4.62 14.65 35.25
CA SER A 954 -3.41 13.85 35.03
C SER A 954 -2.29 14.13 36.04
N ALA A 955 -2.19 15.36 36.56
CA ALA A 955 -1.19 15.72 37.57
C ALA A 955 -1.44 14.99 38.91
N TRP A 956 -2.69 14.61 39.18
CA TRP A 956 -3.03 13.78 40.33
C TRP A 956 -2.70 12.29 40.12
N ALA A 957 -2.60 11.84 38.87
CA ALA A 957 -2.12 10.50 38.54
C ALA A 957 -0.58 10.39 38.62
N GLU A 958 0.15 11.51 38.61
CA GLU A 958 1.61 11.57 38.57
C GLU A 958 2.31 10.72 39.64
N PRO A 959 1.92 10.77 40.93
CA PRO A 959 2.59 9.95 41.96
C PRO A 959 2.44 8.45 41.70
N ILE A 960 1.29 8.03 41.18
CA ILE A 960 1.00 6.61 40.85
C ILE A 960 1.77 6.19 39.60
N LEU A 961 1.82 7.05 38.58
CA LEU A 961 2.60 6.80 37.36
C LEU A 961 4.08 6.64 37.70
N ALA A 962 4.62 7.52 38.54
CA ALA A 962 6.00 7.44 39.01
C ALA A 962 6.26 6.16 39.83
N ALA A 963 5.31 5.75 40.68
CA ALA A 963 5.40 4.48 41.41
C ALA A 963 5.40 3.25 40.46
N ALA A 964 4.58 3.28 39.40
CA ALA A 964 4.56 2.23 38.39
C ALA A 964 5.87 2.19 37.58
N GLU A 965 6.44 3.35 37.23
CA GLU A 965 7.73 3.48 36.51
C GLU A 965 8.91 2.99 37.35
N ARG A 966 8.92 3.25 38.66
CA ARG A 966 9.90 2.68 39.60
C ARG A 966 9.68 1.18 39.86
N GLY A 967 8.62 0.59 39.31
CA GLY A 967 8.32 -0.83 39.51
C GLY A 967 7.76 -1.15 40.90
N GLU A 968 7.17 -0.18 41.60
CA GLU A 968 6.48 -0.41 42.88
C GLU A 968 5.04 -0.94 42.67
N LEU A 969 4.51 -0.81 41.44
CA LEU A 969 3.16 -1.23 41.07
C LEU A 969 3.15 -2.05 39.78
N ALA A 970 2.38 -3.14 39.78
CA ALA A 970 2.12 -3.93 38.59
C ALA A 970 1.12 -3.23 37.67
N VAL A 971 1.38 -3.30 36.36
CA VAL A 971 0.45 -2.86 35.32
C VAL A 971 0.12 -4.06 34.42
N SER A 972 -1.17 -4.36 34.27
CA SER A 972 -1.65 -5.45 33.42
C SER A 972 -1.60 -5.07 31.93
N PHE A 973 -1.45 -6.09 31.07
CA PHE A 973 -1.49 -5.95 29.60
C PHE A 973 -2.81 -6.49 29.06
N ASP A 974 -3.92 -5.94 29.53
CA ASP A 974 -5.27 -6.33 29.11
C ASP A 974 -5.72 -5.56 27.85
N VAL A 975 -6.71 -6.11 27.13
CA VAL A 975 -7.28 -5.46 25.94
C VAL A 975 -8.10 -4.25 26.37
N GLY A 976 -7.53 -3.05 26.24
CA GLY A 976 -8.19 -1.80 26.61
C GLY A 976 -7.17 -0.75 27.07
N PRO A 977 -7.62 0.31 27.75
CA PRO A 977 -6.72 1.28 28.39
C PRO A 977 -5.94 0.64 29.55
N PHE A 978 -4.64 0.89 29.62
CA PHE A 978 -3.73 0.35 30.62
C PHE A 978 -4.00 0.94 32.00
N GLY A 979 -3.87 0.14 33.06
CA GLY A 979 -4.05 0.57 34.46
C GLY A 979 -5.51 0.67 34.94
N LEU A 980 -6.51 0.63 34.05
CA LEU A 980 -7.93 0.71 34.43
C LEU A 980 -8.54 -0.59 34.95
N HIS A 981 -7.78 -1.68 34.88
CA HIS A 981 -8.18 -2.99 35.37
C HIS A 981 -7.28 -3.47 36.51
N ASP A 982 -6.34 -2.63 36.94
CA ASP A 982 -5.39 -2.92 38.01
C ASP A 982 -5.90 -2.33 39.32
N ASP A 983 -6.52 -3.15 40.17
CA ASP A 983 -7.18 -2.70 41.41
C ASP A 983 -6.25 -1.92 42.35
N ARG A 984 -4.97 -2.34 42.46
CA ARG A 984 -3.97 -1.61 43.27
C ARG A 984 -3.62 -0.25 42.69
N LEU A 985 -3.59 -0.14 41.36
CA LEU A 985 -3.27 1.11 40.67
C LEU A 985 -4.44 2.08 40.79
N LEU A 986 -5.67 1.59 40.61
CA LEU A 986 -6.90 2.37 40.83
C LEU A 986 -7.08 2.79 42.29
N TYR A 987 -6.85 1.89 43.24
CA TYR A 987 -6.95 2.20 44.65
C TYR A 987 -5.95 3.27 45.06
N LYS A 988 -4.67 3.14 44.66
CA LYS A 988 -3.64 4.15 44.94
C LYS A 988 -3.84 5.46 44.20
N SER A 989 -4.64 5.47 43.13
CA SER A 989 -5.03 6.70 42.42
C SER A 989 -6.32 7.32 42.93
N ASP A 990 -6.85 6.83 44.07
CA ASP A 990 -8.16 7.21 44.60
C ASP A 990 -9.26 7.14 43.52
N TYR A 991 -9.21 6.09 42.71
CA TYR A 991 -10.14 5.84 41.61
C TYR A 991 -10.21 7.00 40.60
N ASN A 992 -9.07 7.65 40.31
CA ASN A 992 -8.95 8.70 39.29
C ASN A 992 -8.99 8.11 37.86
N TYR A 993 -10.15 7.60 37.47
CA TYR A 993 -10.40 7.00 36.15
C TYR A 993 -10.06 7.96 35.00
N VAL A 994 -10.41 9.25 35.15
CA VAL A 994 -10.19 10.27 34.11
C VAL A 994 -8.70 10.57 33.97
N GLY A 995 -7.96 10.75 35.08
CA GLY A 995 -6.51 11.01 35.07
C GLY A 995 -5.67 9.90 34.43
N LEU A 996 -6.10 8.64 34.60
CA LEU A 996 -5.44 7.49 33.99
C LEU A 996 -5.73 7.37 32.49
N LEU A 997 -6.86 7.87 32.01
CA LEU A 997 -7.25 7.83 30.59
C LEU A 997 -6.53 8.85 29.71
N TYR A 998 -5.80 9.81 30.29
CA TYR A 998 -5.06 10.79 29.49
C TYR A 998 -4.03 10.10 28.58
N PRO A 999 -3.83 10.60 27.34
CA PRO A 999 -2.91 9.99 26.39
C PRO A 999 -1.47 9.83 26.90
N GLU A 1000 -0.99 10.78 27.71
CA GLU A 1000 0.33 10.71 28.32
C GLU A 1000 0.42 9.62 29.40
N SER A 1001 -0.56 9.58 30.32
CA SER A 1001 -0.72 8.52 31.32
C SER A 1001 -0.77 7.14 30.65
N GLN A 1002 -1.54 7.00 29.58
CA GLN A 1002 -1.67 5.74 28.82
C GLN A 1002 -0.37 5.36 28.11
N THR A 1003 0.35 6.32 27.53
CA THR A 1003 1.66 6.06 26.92
C THR A 1003 2.66 5.56 27.96
N ARG A 1004 2.67 6.17 29.15
CA ARG A 1004 3.52 5.76 30.29
C ARG A 1004 3.20 4.36 30.76
N LEU A 1005 1.93 4.11 31.05
CA LEU A 1005 1.46 2.81 31.52
C LEU A 1005 1.70 1.71 30.48
N GLU A 1006 1.55 2.00 29.18
CA GLU A 1006 1.88 1.04 28.13
C GLU A 1006 3.37 0.69 28.10
N VAL A 1007 4.26 1.69 28.23
CA VAL A 1007 5.72 1.47 28.29
C VAL A 1007 6.06 0.62 29.51
N VAL A 1008 5.56 0.98 30.68
CA VAL A 1008 5.75 0.23 31.94
C VAL A 1008 5.24 -1.21 31.77
N ALA A 1009 4.01 -1.40 31.31
CA ALA A 1009 3.43 -2.74 31.13
C ALA A 1009 4.26 -3.61 30.16
N ARG A 1010 4.85 -3.02 29.11
CA ARG A 1010 5.72 -3.73 28.16
C ARG A 1010 7.04 -4.15 28.81
N ILE A 1011 7.69 -3.28 29.57
CA ILE A 1011 8.92 -3.60 30.30
C ILE A 1011 8.65 -4.69 31.33
N GLN A 1012 7.62 -4.51 32.17
CA GLN A 1012 7.22 -5.49 33.19
C GLN A 1012 6.87 -6.85 32.58
N ARG A 1013 6.28 -6.88 31.38
CA ARG A 1013 6.01 -8.13 30.65
C ARG A 1013 7.29 -8.86 30.26
N GLU A 1014 8.33 -8.16 29.83
CA GLU A 1014 9.62 -8.75 29.49
C GLU A 1014 10.43 -9.17 30.72
N GLU A 1015 10.26 -8.51 31.86
CA GLU A 1015 10.79 -8.94 33.16
C GLU A 1015 10.11 -10.23 33.61
N LYS A 1016 8.77 -10.28 33.57
CA LYS A 1016 7.97 -11.48 33.86
C LYS A 1016 8.36 -12.65 32.96
N ARG A 1017 8.54 -12.43 31.65
CA ARG A 1017 9.01 -13.46 30.71
C ARG A 1017 10.41 -13.96 31.05
N ALA A 1018 11.32 -13.08 31.44
CA ALA A 1018 12.68 -13.46 31.81
C ALA A 1018 12.70 -14.37 33.03
N LEU A 1019 11.96 -13.96 34.08
CA LEU A 1019 11.79 -14.72 35.30
C LEU A 1019 11.21 -16.12 35.01
N LEU A 1020 10.11 -16.19 34.27
CA LEU A 1020 9.46 -17.46 33.92
C LEU A 1020 10.37 -18.40 33.13
N ARG A 1021 11.22 -17.89 32.22
CA ARG A 1021 12.19 -18.74 31.49
C ARG A 1021 13.27 -19.29 32.41
N ARG A 1022 13.79 -18.49 33.34
CA ARG A 1022 14.77 -18.97 34.33
C ARG A 1022 14.17 -20.03 35.26
N ILE A 1023 12.92 -19.83 35.67
CA ILE A 1023 12.16 -20.84 36.42
C ILE A 1023 12.03 -22.13 35.59
N ALA A 1024 11.69 -22.03 34.30
CA ALA A 1024 11.52 -23.19 33.43
C ALA A 1024 12.82 -23.97 33.11
N ARG A 1025 13.96 -23.26 33.03
CA ARG A 1025 15.27 -23.90 32.90
C ARG A 1025 15.74 -24.57 34.19
N GLY A 1026 15.09 -24.27 35.32
CA GLY A 1026 15.46 -24.75 36.65
C GLY A 1026 16.54 -23.89 37.33
N ASP A 1027 16.90 -22.74 36.75
CA ASP A 1027 17.89 -21.80 37.30
C ASP A 1027 17.36 -21.08 38.54
N LEU A 1028 16.03 -20.97 38.67
CA LEU A 1028 15.36 -20.27 39.75
C LEU A 1028 14.25 -21.14 40.35
N LYS A 1029 14.38 -21.47 41.63
CA LYS A 1029 13.33 -22.16 42.39
C LYS A 1029 12.47 -21.15 43.13
N ILE A 1030 11.17 -21.21 42.85
CA ILE A 1030 10.16 -20.45 43.58
C ILE A 1030 9.45 -21.36 44.59
N GLU A 1031 9.04 -20.77 45.70
CA GLU A 1031 8.13 -21.34 46.68
C GLU A 1031 6.89 -20.45 46.77
N ALA A 1032 5.74 -21.04 47.07
CA ALA A 1032 4.55 -20.25 47.35
C ALA A 1032 3.94 -20.65 48.68
N ARG A 1033 3.56 -19.64 49.46
CA ARG A 1033 2.88 -19.77 50.74
C ARG A 1033 1.59 -18.97 50.69
N ILE A 1034 0.53 -19.49 51.27
CA ILE A 1034 -0.72 -18.77 51.45
C ILE A 1034 -0.67 -18.17 52.85
N GLU A 1035 -0.59 -16.85 52.95
CA GLU A 1035 -0.56 -16.12 54.22
C GLU A 1035 -1.88 -15.35 54.38
N ARG A 1036 -2.54 -15.53 55.52
CA ARG A 1036 -3.79 -14.83 55.84
C ARG A 1036 -3.45 -13.42 56.34
N GLN A 1037 -4.00 -12.38 55.73
CA GLN A 1037 -3.68 -11.01 56.17
C GLN A 1037 -4.31 -10.73 57.55
N PRO A 1038 -3.62 -10.02 58.47
CA PRO A 1038 -4.13 -9.80 59.83
C PRO A 1038 -5.37 -8.90 59.91
N MET A 1039 -5.72 -8.19 58.84
CA MET A 1039 -6.74 -7.12 58.82
C MET A 1039 -7.70 -7.21 57.62
N SER A 1040 -7.61 -8.27 56.82
CA SER A 1040 -8.58 -8.57 55.76
C SER A 1040 -8.92 -10.05 55.78
N ASP A 1041 -10.16 -10.42 55.47
CA ASP A 1041 -10.57 -11.82 55.31
C ASP A 1041 -9.98 -12.49 54.04
N GLU A 1042 -9.05 -11.81 53.36
CA GLU A 1042 -8.45 -12.28 52.13
C GLU A 1042 -7.15 -13.06 52.39
N ASN A 1043 -7.08 -14.28 51.86
CA ASN A 1043 -5.86 -15.07 51.82
C ASN A 1043 -4.96 -14.54 50.69
N ASP A 1044 -3.74 -14.10 51.01
CA ASP A 1044 -2.77 -13.61 50.02
C ASP A 1044 -1.81 -14.75 49.63
N VAL A 1045 -1.63 -14.98 48.33
CA VAL A 1045 -0.67 -15.97 47.83
C VAL A 1045 0.68 -15.28 47.64
N ARG A 1046 1.62 -15.61 48.52
CA ARG A 1046 2.97 -15.08 48.49
C ARG A 1046 3.88 -16.03 47.74
N VAL A 1047 4.43 -15.56 46.62
CA VAL A 1047 5.48 -16.25 45.88
C VAL A 1047 6.82 -15.70 46.38
N SER A 1048 7.79 -16.56 46.64
CA SER A 1048 9.16 -16.17 46.99
C SER A 1048 10.15 -16.97 46.16
N ALA A 1049 11.32 -16.40 45.89
CA ALA A 1049 12.40 -17.08 45.18
C ALA A 1049 13.52 -17.44 46.16
N LYS A 1050 13.81 -18.74 46.32
CA LYS A 1050 14.86 -19.21 47.25
C LYS A 1050 16.26 -18.71 46.85
N ASN A 1051 16.55 -18.67 45.55
CA ASN A 1051 17.86 -18.29 45.01
C ASN A 1051 17.75 -17.14 43.99
N GLY A 1052 16.69 -16.33 44.06
CA GLY A 1052 16.51 -15.18 43.17
C GLY A 1052 17.39 -14.01 43.56
N ASN A 1053 17.88 -13.27 42.57
CA ASN A 1053 18.54 -11.99 42.82
C ASN A 1053 17.53 -10.92 43.26
N GLU A 1054 18.01 -9.74 43.64
CA GLU A 1054 17.15 -8.66 44.16
C GLU A 1054 16.10 -8.20 43.14
N GLU A 1055 16.46 -8.09 41.87
CA GLU A 1055 15.55 -7.75 40.76
C GLU A 1055 14.43 -8.78 40.60
N GLU A 1056 14.75 -10.07 40.65
CA GLU A 1056 13.78 -11.16 40.54
C GLU A 1056 12.82 -11.19 41.74
N ARG A 1057 13.34 -10.92 42.93
CA ARG A 1057 12.51 -10.79 44.14
C ARG A 1057 11.60 -9.56 44.03
N ALA A 1058 12.08 -8.45 43.49
CA ALA A 1058 11.28 -7.25 43.26
C ALA A 1058 10.16 -7.50 42.22
N VAL A 1059 10.43 -8.22 41.12
CA VAL A 1059 9.40 -8.61 40.13
C VAL A 1059 8.34 -9.50 40.79
N ILE A 1060 8.78 -10.46 41.62
CA ILE A 1060 7.86 -11.35 42.34
C ILE A 1060 6.99 -10.58 43.35
N GLU A 1061 7.58 -9.70 44.16
CA GLU A 1061 6.85 -8.90 45.16
C GLU A 1061 5.88 -7.90 44.50
N ARG A 1062 6.25 -7.32 43.35
CA ARG A 1062 5.37 -6.43 42.58
C ARG A 1062 4.08 -7.13 42.13
N HIS A 1063 4.17 -8.41 41.78
CA HIS A 1063 3.03 -9.25 41.40
C HIS A 1063 2.42 -10.01 42.59
N ARG A 1064 2.72 -9.61 43.83
CA ARG A 1064 2.11 -10.18 45.02
C ARG A 1064 0.58 -10.07 44.96
N GLY A 1065 -0.12 -11.16 45.18
CA GLY A 1065 -1.58 -11.23 45.06
C GLY A 1065 -2.10 -11.41 43.62
N ASP A 1066 -1.26 -11.42 42.58
CA ASP A 1066 -1.67 -11.81 41.21
C ASP A 1066 -1.66 -13.34 41.07
N THR A 1067 -2.84 -13.93 41.20
CA THR A 1067 -3.07 -15.38 41.08
C THR A 1067 -2.63 -15.95 39.74
N LEU A 1068 -2.72 -15.20 38.63
CA LEU A 1068 -2.22 -15.68 37.32
C LEU A 1068 -0.70 -15.66 37.25
N PHE A 1069 -0.05 -14.68 37.85
CA PHE A 1069 1.40 -14.67 37.95
C PHE A 1069 1.88 -15.91 38.72
N TYR A 1070 1.23 -16.27 39.83
CA TYR A 1070 1.52 -17.49 40.56
C TYR A 1070 1.36 -18.76 39.70
N ARG A 1071 0.24 -18.91 38.99
CA ARG A 1071 0.02 -20.07 38.10
C ARG A 1071 1.05 -20.17 36.99
N ALA A 1072 1.39 -19.04 36.36
CA ALA A 1072 2.42 -19.00 35.31
C ALA A 1072 3.78 -19.47 35.86
N CYS A 1073 4.12 -19.03 37.07
CA CYS A 1073 5.31 -19.41 37.80
C CYS A 1073 5.35 -20.92 38.10
N ARG A 1074 4.23 -21.53 38.54
CA ARG A 1074 4.13 -22.98 38.75
C ARG A 1074 4.24 -23.79 37.46
N HIS A 1075 3.57 -23.36 36.40
CA HIS A 1075 3.66 -24.02 35.10
C HIS A 1075 5.08 -23.96 34.53
N ALA A 1076 5.76 -22.82 34.68
CA ALA A 1076 7.16 -22.69 34.29
C ALA A 1076 8.03 -23.73 35.01
N GLN A 1077 7.88 -23.94 36.33
CA GLN A 1077 8.67 -24.95 37.06
C GLN A 1077 8.52 -26.38 36.51
N GLY A 1078 7.39 -26.70 35.86
CA GLY A 1078 7.13 -28.02 35.26
C GLY A 1078 7.58 -28.18 33.80
N ALA A 1079 7.95 -27.10 33.10
CA ALA A 1079 8.07 -27.08 31.64
C ALA A 1079 9.36 -27.70 31.04
N GLY A 1080 10.30 -28.19 31.86
CA GLY A 1080 11.51 -28.90 31.41
C GLY A 1080 12.63 -28.02 30.81
N LYS A 1081 13.87 -28.53 30.83
CA LYS A 1081 15.13 -27.78 30.59
C LYS A 1081 15.42 -27.33 29.14
N GLY A 1082 14.46 -27.45 28.21
CA GLY A 1082 14.66 -27.15 26.77
C GLY A 1082 14.46 -25.68 26.37
N VAL A 1083 14.22 -24.77 27.32
CA VAL A 1083 13.87 -23.37 27.04
C VAL A 1083 15.11 -22.56 26.67
N LYS A 1084 15.09 -21.96 25.47
CA LYS A 1084 16.19 -21.12 24.96
C LYS A 1084 16.41 -19.85 25.81
N PRO A 1085 17.66 -19.40 26.00
CA PRO A 1085 17.97 -18.12 26.65
C PRO A 1085 17.29 -16.93 25.96
N LEU A 1086 17.14 -15.82 26.70
CA LEU A 1086 16.67 -14.56 26.14
C LEU A 1086 17.71 -13.98 25.18
N GLN A 1087 17.24 -13.21 24.20
CA GLN A 1087 18.09 -12.56 23.20
C GLN A 1087 18.94 -11.42 23.78
N HIS A 1088 18.54 -10.86 24.93
CA HIS A 1088 19.27 -9.81 25.65
C HIS A 1088 19.00 -9.92 27.15
N SER A 1089 19.86 -9.39 28.02
CA SER A 1089 19.72 -9.43 29.50
C SER A 1089 18.76 -8.36 30.04
N ASP A 1090 18.77 -7.15 29.48
CA ASP A 1090 17.88 -6.04 29.86
C ASP A 1090 16.44 -6.17 29.30
N ALA A 1091 15.44 -5.87 30.13
CA ALA A 1091 14.02 -5.98 29.78
C ALA A 1091 13.49 -4.84 28.91
N ALA A 1092 13.98 -3.61 29.10
CA ALA A 1092 13.59 -2.46 28.30
C ALA A 1092 14.08 -2.59 26.85
N VAL A 1093 15.29 -3.14 26.66
CA VAL A 1093 15.82 -3.51 25.33
C VAL A 1093 14.91 -4.50 24.64
N ARG A 1094 14.54 -5.60 25.32
CA ARG A 1094 13.65 -6.62 24.73
C ARG A 1094 12.28 -6.03 24.41
N ALA A 1095 11.75 -5.17 25.27
CA ALA A 1095 10.46 -4.51 25.06
C ALA A 1095 10.51 -3.60 23.83
N LEU A 1096 11.59 -2.84 23.64
CA LEU A 1096 11.81 -2.02 22.46
C LEU A 1096 11.93 -2.86 21.18
N LEU A 1097 12.74 -3.92 21.19
CA LEU A 1097 12.94 -4.79 20.02
C LEU A 1097 11.64 -5.51 19.61
N ASN A 1098 10.84 -5.98 20.59
CA ASN A 1098 9.54 -6.58 20.32
C ASN A 1098 8.54 -5.54 19.81
N ALA A 1099 8.45 -4.38 20.47
CA ALA A 1099 7.55 -3.29 20.06
C ALA A 1099 7.87 -2.78 18.65
N ARG A 1100 9.15 -2.78 18.25
CA ARG A 1100 9.59 -2.44 16.88
C ARG A 1100 8.93 -3.37 15.85
N GLY A 1101 8.82 -4.68 16.13
CA GLY A 1101 8.24 -5.68 15.23
C GLY A 1101 6.71 -5.66 15.15
N GLU A 1102 6.03 -5.05 16.12
CA GLU A 1102 4.56 -4.97 16.17
C GLU A 1102 4.01 -3.89 15.22
N LYS A 1103 2.81 -4.08 14.64
CA LYS A 1103 2.23 -3.11 13.67
C LYS A 1103 1.45 -1.95 14.30
N ASN A 1104 1.00 -2.11 15.55
CA ASN A 1104 0.02 -1.20 16.18
C ASN A 1104 0.57 -0.37 17.34
N VAL A 1105 1.87 -0.45 17.67
CA VAL A 1105 2.44 0.36 18.76
C VAL A 1105 2.60 1.80 18.31
N ALA A 1106 2.12 2.73 19.14
CA ALA A 1106 2.24 4.17 18.90
C ALA A 1106 3.71 4.60 18.88
N SER A 1107 4.05 5.55 18.00
CA SER A 1107 5.40 6.11 17.92
C SER A 1107 5.88 6.70 19.25
N ALA A 1108 4.98 7.25 20.07
CA ALA A 1108 5.30 7.84 21.37
C ALA A 1108 5.81 6.78 22.38
N VAL A 1109 5.22 5.59 22.35
CA VAL A 1109 5.66 4.44 23.16
C VAL A 1109 7.05 3.98 22.73
N LEU A 1110 7.34 3.97 21.42
CA LEU A 1110 8.68 3.62 20.91
C LEU A 1110 9.75 4.65 21.31
N LEU A 1111 9.48 5.96 21.23
CA LEU A 1111 10.42 6.98 21.72
C LEU A 1111 10.73 6.81 23.20
N ARG A 1112 9.68 6.64 24.00
CA ARG A 1112 9.81 6.55 25.44
C ARG A 1112 10.55 5.27 25.84
N LEU A 1113 10.25 4.13 25.22
CA LEU A 1113 11.05 2.90 25.37
C LEU A 1113 12.51 3.12 24.95
N GLY A 1114 12.76 3.86 23.87
CA GLY A 1114 14.11 4.24 23.45
C GLY A 1114 14.87 4.99 24.53
N ARG A 1115 14.26 6.04 25.11
CA ARG A 1115 14.85 6.85 26.19
C ARG A 1115 15.12 6.03 27.45
N GLU A 1116 14.16 5.19 27.86
CA GLU A 1116 14.36 4.25 28.98
C GLU A 1116 15.56 3.33 28.75
N VAL A 1117 15.74 2.83 27.52
CA VAL A 1117 16.91 2.00 27.20
C VAL A 1117 18.21 2.82 27.26
N ALA A 1118 18.19 4.08 26.81
CA ALA A 1118 19.35 4.98 26.87
C ALA A 1118 19.78 5.29 28.30
N GLU A 1119 18.81 5.47 29.20
CA GLU A 1119 19.07 5.79 30.61
C GLU A 1119 19.59 4.58 31.38
N ARG A 1120 19.17 3.36 31.00
CA ARG A 1120 19.55 2.10 31.66
C ARG A 1120 20.85 1.50 31.12
N LEU A 1121 21.16 1.67 29.84
CA LEU A 1121 22.40 1.20 29.23
C LEU A 1121 23.43 2.32 29.20
N THR A 1122 24.38 2.29 30.13
CA THR A 1122 25.56 3.17 30.12
C THR A 1122 26.52 2.86 28.97
N ASP A 1123 26.50 1.63 28.43
CA ASP A 1123 27.21 1.21 27.22
C ASP A 1123 26.28 0.48 26.26
N ILE A 1124 26.27 0.91 25.00
CA ILE A 1124 25.41 0.42 23.91
C ILE A 1124 26.08 -0.78 23.19
N ALA A 1125 27.37 -1.03 23.42
CA ALA A 1125 28.18 -2.09 22.81
C ALA A 1125 27.66 -3.54 22.94
N PRO A 1126 26.90 -3.97 23.97
CA PRO A 1126 26.43 -5.36 24.06
C PRO A 1126 25.27 -5.70 23.11
N LEU A 1127 24.71 -4.75 22.36
CA LEU A 1127 23.66 -5.02 21.37
C LEU A 1127 24.24 -5.44 20.02
N GLU A 1128 23.47 -6.17 19.20
CA GLU A 1128 23.82 -6.42 17.81
C GLU A 1128 24.02 -5.08 17.06
N PRO A 1129 25.00 -4.94 16.13
CA PRO A 1129 25.29 -3.68 15.46
C PRO A 1129 24.06 -3.01 14.81
N ARG A 1130 23.13 -3.83 14.32
CA ARG A 1130 21.85 -3.36 13.75
C ARG A 1130 20.93 -2.73 14.79
N ASP A 1131 20.93 -3.25 16.00
CA ASP A 1131 20.08 -2.80 17.10
C ASP A 1131 20.73 -1.63 17.85
N GLN A 1132 22.07 -1.62 17.95
CA GLN A 1132 22.84 -0.43 18.35
C GLN A 1132 22.52 0.76 17.45
N GLN A 1133 22.63 0.57 16.12
CA GLN A 1133 22.34 1.63 15.16
C GLN A 1133 20.89 2.10 15.28
N TYR A 1134 19.94 1.18 15.43
CA TYR A 1134 18.53 1.54 15.62
C TYR A 1134 18.30 2.36 16.90
N LEU A 1135 18.95 2.00 18.00
CA LEU A 1135 18.84 2.71 19.27
C LEU A 1135 19.48 4.11 19.18
N GLN A 1136 20.69 4.20 18.64
CA GLN A 1136 21.36 5.47 18.40
C GLN A 1136 20.53 6.37 17.48
N ASP A 1137 19.95 5.82 16.41
CA ASP A 1137 19.08 6.56 15.50
C ASP A 1137 17.76 6.97 16.15
N LEU A 1138 17.25 6.21 17.13
CA LEU A 1138 16.03 6.52 17.87
C LEU A 1138 16.25 7.65 18.90
N LEU A 1139 17.46 7.75 19.44
CA LEU A 1139 17.85 8.66 20.51
C LEU A 1139 18.46 9.98 20.03
N ARG A 1140 18.75 10.11 18.73
CA ARG A 1140 19.23 11.37 18.17
C ARG A 1140 18.26 12.52 18.51
N PRO A 1141 18.74 13.72 18.89
CA PRO A 1141 17.89 14.87 19.23
C PRO A 1141 16.87 15.26 18.16
N GLN A 1142 17.12 14.90 16.90
CA GLN A 1142 16.27 15.19 15.74
C GLN A 1142 15.25 14.08 15.41
N THR A 1143 15.15 13.04 16.24
CA THR A 1143 14.26 11.90 15.98
C THR A 1143 12.81 12.27 16.30
N SER A 1144 12.07 12.68 15.28
CA SER A 1144 10.63 12.93 15.41
C SER A 1144 9.82 11.61 15.41
N LEU A 1145 8.60 11.66 15.95
CA LEU A 1145 7.63 10.55 15.94
C LEU A 1145 7.37 9.96 14.53
N GLU A 1146 7.60 10.78 13.50
CA GLU A 1146 7.41 10.41 12.11
C GLU A 1146 8.63 9.67 11.52
N ASN A 1147 9.83 9.89 12.07
CA ASN A 1147 11.06 9.20 11.69
C ASN A 1147 11.11 7.76 12.23
N ILE A 1148 10.40 7.48 13.32
CA ILE A 1148 10.31 6.14 13.92
C ILE A 1148 9.62 5.13 12.98
N GLY A 1149 8.63 5.59 12.22
CA GLY A 1149 7.98 4.76 11.19
C GLY A 1149 8.91 4.42 10.02
N ARG A 1150 10.03 5.14 9.86
CA ARG A 1150 11.11 4.81 8.90
C ARG A 1150 12.12 3.84 9.53
N LEU A 1151 12.52 4.07 10.80
CA LEU A 1151 13.40 3.17 11.56
C LEU A 1151 12.81 1.75 11.72
N ARG A 1152 11.48 1.64 11.91
CA ARG A 1152 10.73 0.37 11.93
C ARG A 1152 10.89 -0.48 10.67
N ARG A 1153 11.10 0.15 9.50
CA ARG A 1153 11.18 -0.53 8.19
C ARG A 1153 12.59 -0.97 7.81
N GLY A 1154 13.58 -0.75 8.68
CA GLY A 1154 14.92 -1.34 8.55
C GLY A 1154 15.76 -0.87 7.36
N ARG A 1155 15.49 0.31 6.78
CA ARG A 1155 16.44 0.93 5.84
C ARG A 1155 17.54 1.62 6.65
N GLN A 1156 18.74 1.04 6.69
CA GLN A 1156 19.93 1.63 7.30
C GLN A 1156 20.23 2.98 6.64
N TRP A 1157 20.57 3.97 7.46
CA TRP A 1157 21.31 5.15 7.03
C TRP A 1157 22.72 4.68 6.66
N ALA A 1158 23.21 5.02 5.48
CA ALA A 1158 24.62 4.86 5.14
C ALA A 1158 25.45 5.71 6.12
N ILE A 1159 26.38 5.06 6.82
CA ILE A 1159 27.31 5.69 7.77
C ILE A 1159 28.37 6.48 6.95
N PRO A 1160 28.63 7.76 7.22
CA PRO A 1160 29.85 8.42 6.77
C PRO A 1160 31.00 8.05 7.73
N THR A 1161 32.10 7.57 7.19
CA THR A 1161 33.38 7.39 7.89
C THR A 1161 33.98 8.76 8.25
N GLU A 1162 34.16 9.01 9.53
CA GLU A 1162 35.07 10.04 10.08
C GLU A 1162 36.54 9.57 9.92
N PRO A 1163 37.57 10.47 9.84
CA PRO A 1163 37.93 11.33 11.00
C PRO A 1163 38.66 12.68 10.74
N GLY A 1164 38.62 13.59 11.71
CA GLY A 1164 39.76 14.49 11.97
C GLY A 1164 39.52 15.95 12.41
N ARG A 1165 39.64 16.18 13.73
CA ARG A 1165 40.21 17.34 14.46
C ARG A 1165 39.81 18.79 14.13
N GLY A 1166 39.36 19.48 15.18
CA GLY A 1166 39.86 20.81 15.55
C GLY A 1166 38.83 21.93 15.67
N TRP A 1167 38.67 22.39 16.92
CA TRP A 1167 37.99 23.60 17.42
C TRP A 1167 36.49 23.53 17.65
#